data_AF-A0A8S8Z9Y1-F1
#
_entry.id   AF-A0A8S8Z9Y1-F1
#
_cell.length_a   1.000
_cell.length_b   1.000
_cell.length_c   1.000
_cell.angle_alpha   90.00
_cell.angle_beta   90.00
_cell.angle_gamma   90.00
#
_symmetry.space_group_name_H-M   'P 1'
#
loop_
_entity.id
_entity.type
_entity.pdbx_description
1 polymer ?
#
loop_
_entity_poly.entity_id
_entity_poly.type
_entity_poly.pdbx_seq_one_letter_code
_entity_poly.pdbx_strand_id
1 'polypeptide(L)'
;MWKKDFNTINESITDSVIKEFSQKKVLVLAPLIQRKKGTYEKLFEQMKKDGYSRARVNGEIILLEDEFPKLDRQKWHNIEIVVDRIIASKSDKSRIFEGIQTALKAAKGSVLVASEKNEKIFSQNNACPHCGITVGELEPRTFSFNSPFGMCNQCNGLGVKMEFDPDLVIPDKTKSILDGAIVPWSGRFSSYRKQELRVVGKKYKFNLMTPINQMKSKQIKVILYGTEDVMKFSYEAKTSDTIWEYTDAFEGVLNNLQRKFMETDSESKREWLKQFMRDTPCLTCQGRKLKPEALAVKINSKNIMEVCDLSIDSSYEFFNKLELTDTEQFIARDILKEIKERLEFLRNVGLNYLSLNRSSATLSGGESQRIRLATQIGSNLTGVLYVLDEPTIGLHQRDNARLIKTLSKLRDLGNTVIVVEHDEEIIRNSDWILDLGPGAGVHGGSVVFEGTLKQILNNHKSVTGDYLKDHNLIKIEDKIREQKGKIVVKGAQENNLKNINVEFPLGFLISVTGVSGSGKSTLINDILLKALSSYFYKTTGLPGKHKDVAGVENIDKIISIDQSPIGRTPRSNPATYIGAFTPIRELFSNTELSKERGYTPGQFSFNVAVGRCFACEGDGVKKIEMQFLSDVYVKCDECNGKRYNSETLGVMYKGKNIADILQMTVEEALKFFENIPAIKKKLETVLDVGLGYIKLGQSSTTLSGGGKHNE
;
A
#
# COMPACT_ATOMS: atom_id res chain seq x y z
N MET A 1 11.51 31.53 -18.42
CA MET A 1 12.16 32.57 -19.24
C MET A 1 13.67 32.56 -18.96
N TRP A 2 14.37 31.53 -19.44
CA TRP A 2 15.84 31.45 -19.48
C TRP A 2 16.17 30.64 -20.74
N LYS A 3 16.27 31.31 -21.89
CA LYS A 3 16.96 30.70 -23.04
C LYS A 3 18.42 30.61 -22.59
N LYS A 4 18.91 29.40 -22.28
CA LYS A 4 20.33 29.16 -22.01
C LYS A 4 21.12 29.76 -23.18
N ASP A 5 21.95 30.75 -22.91
CA ASP A 5 22.89 31.27 -23.90
C ASP A 5 23.83 30.12 -24.27
N PHE A 6 23.76 29.65 -25.53
CA PHE A 6 24.62 28.60 -26.06
C PHE A 6 26.12 28.92 -25.85
N ASN A 7 26.46 30.21 -25.73
CA ASN A 7 27.80 30.68 -25.42
C ASN A 7 28.28 30.24 -24.02
N THR A 8 27.42 30.25 -23.00
CA THR A 8 27.81 29.91 -21.62
C THR A 8 28.15 28.42 -21.47
N ILE A 9 27.44 27.54 -22.20
CA ILE A 9 27.74 26.10 -22.22
C ILE A 9 29.06 25.84 -22.97
N ASN A 10 29.28 26.52 -24.09
CA ASN A 10 30.51 26.40 -24.86
C ASN A 10 31.73 26.87 -24.07
N GLU A 11 31.60 27.97 -23.32
CA GLU A 11 32.64 28.45 -22.39
C GLU A 11 32.92 27.42 -21.29
N SER A 12 31.88 26.83 -20.69
CA SER A 12 32.04 25.78 -19.67
C SER A 12 32.73 24.52 -20.21
N ILE A 13 32.41 24.10 -21.43
CA ILE A 13 33.09 22.96 -22.09
C ILE A 13 34.55 23.34 -22.35
N THR A 14 34.81 24.55 -22.85
CA THR A 14 36.16 25.06 -23.11
C THR A 14 37.01 25.07 -21.84
N ASP A 15 36.48 25.59 -20.73
CA ASP A 15 37.17 25.63 -19.45
C ASP A 15 37.41 24.22 -18.88
N SER A 16 36.47 23.29 -19.08
CA SER A 16 36.65 21.88 -18.70
C SER A 16 37.77 21.21 -19.49
N VAL A 17 37.85 21.46 -20.81
CA VAL A 17 38.92 20.95 -21.67
C VAL A 17 40.28 21.49 -21.24
N ILE A 18 40.39 22.79 -20.93
CA ILE A 18 41.64 23.40 -20.44
C ILE A 18 42.06 22.80 -19.09
N LYS A 19 41.10 22.56 -18.18
CA LYS A 19 41.37 21.99 -16.86
C LYS A 19 41.86 20.53 -16.93
N GLU A 20 41.24 19.73 -17.79
CA GLU A 20 41.45 18.27 -17.83
C GLU A 20 42.62 17.86 -18.74
N PHE A 21 42.86 18.61 -19.82
CA PHE A 21 43.92 18.34 -20.79
C PHE A 21 45.09 19.34 -20.72
N SER A 22 45.23 20.05 -19.60
CA SER A 22 46.21 21.14 -19.44
C SER A 22 47.60 20.81 -20.02
N GLN A 23 48.08 21.67 -20.92
CA GLN A 23 49.38 21.59 -21.62
C GLN A 23 49.57 20.34 -22.52
N LYS A 24 48.51 19.57 -22.80
CA LYS A 24 48.56 18.43 -23.73
C LYS A 24 48.13 18.85 -25.13
N LYS A 25 48.71 18.18 -26.14
CA LYS A 25 48.20 18.24 -27.52
C LYS A 25 46.89 17.48 -27.59
N VAL A 26 45.84 18.16 -28.04
CA VAL A 26 44.49 17.60 -28.19
C VAL A 26 44.00 17.76 -29.64
N LEU A 27 43.26 16.76 -30.08
CA LEU A 27 42.47 16.79 -31.30
C LEU A 27 41.03 17.14 -30.93
N VAL A 28 40.50 18.20 -31.54
CA VAL A 28 39.08 18.53 -31.44
C VAL A 28 38.38 17.85 -32.61
N LEU A 29 37.49 16.92 -32.28
CA LEU A 29 36.83 16.04 -33.22
C LEU A 29 35.31 16.27 -33.20
N ALA A 30 34.67 16.26 -34.36
CA ALA A 30 33.21 16.28 -34.46
C ALA A 30 32.71 14.85 -34.76
N PRO A 31 32.14 14.13 -33.78
CA PRO A 31 31.71 12.76 -33.97
C PRO A 31 30.38 12.68 -34.75
N LEU A 32 30.45 12.36 -36.04
CA LEU A 32 29.27 12.28 -36.90
C LEU A 32 28.58 10.91 -36.83
N ILE A 33 29.39 9.84 -36.78
CA ILE A 33 28.90 8.47 -36.65
C ILE A 33 29.63 7.81 -35.49
N GLN A 34 28.87 7.27 -34.54
CA GLN A 34 29.39 6.44 -33.46
C GLN A 34 28.67 5.09 -33.46
N ARG A 35 29.43 4.00 -33.62
CA ARG A 35 28.97 2.60 -33.56
C ARG A 35 27.73 2.29 -34.42
N LYS A 36 27.69 2.81 -35.65
CA LYS A 36 26.62 2.49 -36.62
C LYS A 36 27.17 1.70 -37.81
N LYS A 37 26.31 0.86 -38.40
CA LYS A 37 26.63 0.06 -39.58
C LYS A 37 26.25 0.80 -40.86
N GLY A 38 27.12 0.77 -41.87
CA GLY A 38 26.86 1.42 -43.15
C GLY A 38 28.13 1.75 -43.93
N THR A 39 27.96 2.06 -45.21
CA THR A 39 29.08 2.38 -46.13
C THR A 39 29.46 3.86 -46.10
N TYR A 40 28.54 4.76 -45.70
CA TYR A 40 28.76 6.20 -45.47
C TYR A 40 29.43 7.01 -46.61
N GLU A 41 29.44 6.53 -47.85
CA GLU A 41 30.07 7.21 -49.00
C GLU A 41 29.57 8.66 -49.19
N LYS A 42 28.25 8.85 -49.18
CA LYS A 42 27.62 10.19 -49.26
C LYS A 42 28.04 11.14 -48.12
N LEU A 43 28.36 10.58 -46.96
CA LEU A 43 28.80 11.38 -45.81
C LEU A 43 30.21 11.94 -46.07
N PHE A 44 31.12 11.13 -46.63
CA PHE A 44 32.47 11.58 -46.99
C PHE A 44 32.44 12.63 -48.12
N GLU A 45 31.59 12.45 -49.13
CA GLU A 45 31.37 13.47 -50.18
C GLU A 45 30.89 14.79 -49.59
N GLN A 46 29.98 14.75 -48.60
CA GLN A 46 29.48 15.93 -47.93
C GLN A 46 30.55 16.62 -47.07
N MET A 47 31.36 15.86 -46.33
CA MET A 47 32.50 16.43 -45.58
C MET A 47 33.49 17.17 -46.49
N LYS A 48 33.76 16.60 -47.68
CA LYS A 48 34.63 17.22 -48.69
C LYS A 48 34.02 18.51 -49.24
N LYS A 49 32.72 18.49 -49.53
CA LYS A 49 31.98 19.69 -49.99
C LYS A 49 31.95 20.80 -48.94
N ASP A 50 31.88 20.44 -47.66
CA ASP A 50 31.90 21.36 -46.54
C ASP A 50 33.31 21.90 -46.22
N GLY A 51 34.35 21.46 -46.95
CA GLY A 51 35.70 22.00 -46.89
C GLY A 51 36.62 21.37 -45.83
N TYR A 52 36.25 20.23 -45.25
CA TYR A 52 37.11 19.53 -44.31
C TYR A 52 38.18 18.71 -45.04
N SER A 53 39.42 18.77 -44.55
CA SER A 53 40.56 18.07 -45.15
C SER A 53 40.87 16.72 -44.50
N ARG A 54 40.44 16.48 -43.26
CA ARG A 54 40.78 15.29 -42.47
C ARG A 54 39.57 14.72 -41.73
N ALA A 55 39.48 13.40 -41.74
CA ALA A 55 38.53 12.64 -40.94
C ALA A 55 39.27 11.52 -40.18
N ARG A 56 38.76 11.14 -39.02
CA ARG A 56 39.18 9.96 -38.29
C ARG A 56 38.13 8.87 -38.48
N VAL A 57 38.53 7.72 -39.01
CA VAL A 57 37.67 6.58 -39.30
C VAL A 57 38.22 5.37 -38.56
N ASN A 58 37.43 4.81 -37.64
CA ASN A 58 37.83 3.67 -36.82
C ASN A 58 39.18 3.85 -36.09
N GLY A 59 39.53 5.08 -35.72
CA GLY A 59 40.77 5.43 -35.03
C GLY A 59 41.92 5.86 -35.95
N GLU A 60 41.83 5.63 -37.26
CA GLU A 60 42.84 6.06 -38.23
C GLU A 60 42.48 7.40 -38.86
N ILE A 61 43.45 8.31 -38.97
CA ILE A 61 43.25 9.62 -39.60
C ILE A 61 43.51 9.50 -41.10
N ILE A 62 42.51 9.84 -41.90
CA ILE A 62 42.55 9.84 -43.36
C ILE A 62 42.45 11.28 -43.90
N LEU A 63 43.07 11.53 -45.06
CA LEU A 63 42.90 12.75 -45.83
C LEU A 63 41.68 12.59 -46.76
N LEU A 64 40.79 13.58 -46.78
CA LEU A 64 39.56 13.56 -47.60
C LEU A 64 39.82 13.86 -49.10
N GLU A 65 41.09 14.10 -49.46
CA GLU A 65 41.53 14.30 -50.85
C GLU A 65 41.77 12.97 -51.58
N ASP A 66 42.08 11.89 -50.85
CA ASP A 66 42.34 10.54 -51.37
C ASP A 66 41.03 9.75 -51.65
N GLU A 67 41.14 8.57 -52.29
CA GLU A 67 40.01 7.65 -52.43
C GLU A 67 39.47 7.23 -51.05
N PHE A 68 38.17 7.41 -50.82
CA PHE A 68 37.55 7.10 -49.53
C PHE A 68 37.58 5.58 -49.25
N PRO A 69 37.88 5.15 -48.02
CA PRO A 69 37.88 3.73 -47.67
C PRO A 69 36.48 3.13 -47.83
N LYS A 70 36.35 2.05 -48.61
CA LYS A 70 35.10 1.30 -48.75
C LYS A 70 34.75 0.63 -47.43
N LEU A 71 33.85 1.24 -46.67
CA LEU A 71 33.38 0.73 -45.40
C LEU A 71 32.41 -0.45 -45.59
N ASP A 72 32.50 -1.44 -44.72
CA ASP A 72 31.67 -2.65 -44.77
C ASP A 72 30.28 -2.38 -44.20
N ARG A 73 29.23 -2.63 -44.99
CA ARG A 73 27.84 -2.42 -44.60
C ARG A 73 27.45 -3.20 -43.33
N GLN A 74 28.12 -4.30 -42.99
CA GLN A 74 27.76 -5.15 -41.85
C GLN A 74 28.57 -4.87 -40.57
N LYS A 75 29.61 -4.04 -40.64
CA LYS A 75 30.50 -3.72 -39.50
C LYS A 75 30.15 -2.37 -38.87
N TRP A 76 30.50 -2.21 -37.59
CA TRP A 76 30.36 -0.94 -36.90
C TRP A 76 31.50 0.00 -37.29
N HIS A 77 31.14 1.24 -37.57
CA HIS A 77 32.08 2.30 -37.91
C HIS A 77 31.94 3.47 -36.94
N ASN A 78 33.08 4.10 -36.63
CA ASN A 78 33.17 5.40 -36.00
C ASN A 78 33.77 6.36 -37.02
N ILE A 79 33.11 7.50 -37.24
CA ILE A 79 33.54 8.51 -38.21
C ILE A 79 33.47 9.87 -37.51
N GLU A 80 34.62 10.51 -37.36
CA GLU A 80 34.76 11.82 -36.75
C GLU A 80 35.48 12.79 -37.70
N ILE A 81 35.03 14.05 -37.79
CA ILE A 81 35.78 15.09 -38.50
C ILE A 81 36.90 15.59 -37.59
N VAL A 82 38.10 15.77 -38.12
CA VAL A 82 39.18 16.46 -37.40
C VAL A 82 39.05 17.95 -37.62
N VAL A 83 38.59 18.69 -36.60
CA VAL A 83 38.29 20.12 -36.69
C VAL A 83 39.54 20.96 -36.43
N ASP A 84 40.26 20.69 -35.34
CA ASP A 84 41.51 21.38 -35.03
C ASP A 84 42.46 20.49 -34.22
N ARG A 85 43.74 20.86 -34.22
CA ARG A 85 44.82 20.25 -33.42
C ARG A 85 45.51 21.35 -32.64
N ILE A 86 45.28 21.39 -31.34
CA ILE A 86 45.66 22.50 -30.46
C ILE A 86 46.31 22.01 -29.18
N ILE A 87 47.06 22.88 -28.52
CA ILE A 87 47.57 22.63 -27.17
C ILE A 87 46.54 23.22 -26.20
N ALA A 88 46.07 22.43 -25.25
CA ALA A 88 45.10 22.87 -24.25
C ALA A 88 45.78 23.79 -23.22
N SER A 89 46.04 25.04 -23.62
CA SER A 89 46.67 26.09 -22.84
C SER A 89 45.66 27.23 -22.56
N LYS A 90 45.90 28.02 -21.51
CA LYS A 90 45.07 29.20 -21.22
C LYS A 90 45.25 30.31 -22.27
N SER A 91 46.42 30.40 -22.90
CA SER A 91 46.71 31.38 -23.96
C SER A 91 45.92 31.09 -25.23
N ASP A 92 45.60 29.82 -25.51
CA ASP A 92 44.87 29.41 -26.71
C ASP A 92 43.34 29.31 -26.48
N LYS A 93 42.80 29.87 -25.38
CA LYS A 93 41.38 29.73 -25.01
C LYS A 93 40.42 30.13 -26.14
N SER A 94 40.70 31.22 -26.86
CA SER A 94 39.86 31.69 -27.99
C SER A 94 39.82 30.66 -29.12
N ARG A 95 40.97 30.05 -29.45
CA ARG A 95 41.07 29.04 -30.51
C ARG A 95 40.42 27.72 -30.11
N ILE A 96 40.57 27.32 -28.85
CA ILE A 96 39.88 26.14 -28.30
C ILE A 96 38.36 26.34 -28.37
N PHE A 97 37.87 27.52 -28.00
CA PHE A 97 36.44 27.86 -28.07
C PHE A 97 35.91 27.77 -29.50
N GLU A 98 36.59 28.37 -30.48
CA GLU A 98 36.21 28.32 -31.89
C GLU A 98 36.21 26.89 -32.45
N GLY A 99 37.24 26.10 -32.12
CA GLY A 99 37.32 24.69 -32.50
C GLY A 99 36.17 23.86 -31.93
N ILE A 100 35.84 24.06 -30.64
CA ILE A 100 34.72 23.40 -29.97
C ILE A 100 33.39 23.83 -30.60
N GLN A 101 33.18 25.11 -30.85
CA GLN A 101 31.96 25.64 -31.46
C GLN A 101 31.75 25.06 -32.87
N THR A 102 32.82 24.97 -33.65
CA THR A 102 32.80 24.38 -35.00
C THR A 102 32.47 22.90 -34.95
N ALA A 103 33.09 22.15 -34.03
CA ALA A 103 32.81 20.73 -33.84
C ALA A 103 31.37 20.47 -33.37
N LEU A 104 30.88 21.25 -32.42
CA LEU A 104 29.49 21.17 -31.94
C LEU A 104 28.49 21.47 -33.07
N LYS A 105 28.77 22.45 -33.94
CA LYS A 105 27.90 22.76 -35.09
C LYS A 105 27.90 21.61 -36.10
N ALA A 106 29.06 21.03 -36.40
CA ALA A 106 29.20 19.92 -37.34
C ALA A 106 28.50 18.64 -36.84
N ALA A 107 28.67 18.28 -35.56
CA ALA A 107 28.11 17.07 -34.97
C ALA A 107 26.81 17.29 -34.17
N LYS A 108 26.05 18.36 -34.49
CA LYS A 108 24.72 18.68 -33.93
C LYS A 108 24.67 18.63 -32.39
N GLY A 109 25.67 19.25 -31.75
CA GLY A 109 25.74 19.44 -30.30
C GLY A 109 26.64 18.45 -29.55
N SER A 110 27.53 17.71 -30.23
CA SER A 110 28.55 16.86 -29.57
C SER A 110 29.96 17.17 -30.07
N VAL A 111 30.95 17.09 -29.20
CA VAL A 111 32.37 17.27 -29.53
C VAL A 111 33.20 16.22 -28.78
N LEU A 112 34.13 15.58 -29.48
CA LEU A 112 35.06 14.62 -28.90
C LEU A 112 36.43 15.28 -28.83
N VAL A 113 37.06 15.27 -27.65
CA VAL A 113 38.41 15.77 -27.45
C VAL A 113 39.32 14.58 -27.14
N ALA A 114 40.30 14.36 -28.00
CA ALA A 114 41.23 13.24 -27.90
C ALA A 114 42.66 13.71 -27.67
N SER A 115 43.36 13.09 -26.72
CA SER A 115 44.80 13.20 -26.49
C SER A 115 45.45 11.82 -26.65
N GLU A 116 46.78 11.73 -26.68
CA GLU A 116 47.51 10.47 -26.90
C GLU A 116 47.13 9.32 -25.96
N LYS A 117 46.59 9.61 -24.76
CA LYS A 117 46.23 8.60 -23.75
C LYS A 117 44.79 8.67 -23.25
N ASN A 118 44.03 9.70 -23.64
CA ASN A 118 42.72 9.97 -23.04
C ASN A 118 41.78 10.63 -24.05
N GLU A 119 40.56 10.13 -24.16
CA GLU A 119 39.51 10.68 -25.01
C GLU A 119 38.27 10.99 -24.18
N LYS A 120 37.62 12.13 -24.44
CA LYS A 120 36.41 12.54 -23.73
C LYS A 120 35.41 13.21 -24.66
N ILE A 121 34.15 12.80 -24.58
CA ILE A 121 33.07 13.42 -25.35
C ILE A 121 32.33 14.41 -24.46
N PHE A 122 32.08 15.60 -25.01
CA PHE A 122 31.23 16.62 -24.42
C PHE A 122 29.98 16.78 -25.31
N SER A 123 28.83 17.04 -24.69
CA SER A 123 27.59 17.30 -25.40
C SER A 123 26.91 18.55 -24.84
N GLN A 124 26.30 19.35 -25.72
CA GLN A 124 25.41 20.45 -25.34
C GLN A 124 24.03 19.93 -24.90
N ASN A 125 23.67 18.73 -25.32
CA ASN A 125 22.42 18.09 -24.97
C ASN A 125 22.69 17.14 -23.80
N ASN A 126 21.75 16.98 -22.86
CA ASN A 126 21.77 15.90 -21.86
C ASN A 126 21.52 14.53 -22.54
N ALA A 127 22.30 14.23 -23.57
CA ALA A 127 22.20 13.04 -24.40
C ALA A 127 23.39 12.13 -24.16
N CYS A 128 23.15 10.83 -24.14
CA CYS A 128 24.22 9.84 -24.19
C CYS A 128 24.98 10.02 -25.52
N PRO A 129 26.30 10.29 -25.49
CA PRO A 129 27.06 10.54 -26.70
C PRO A 129 27.12 9.35 -27.67
N HIS A 130 26.94 8.13 -27.15
CA HIS A 130 27.07 6.90 -27.93
C HIS A 130 25.77 6.41 -28.58
N CYS A 131 24.64 6.55 -27.89
CA CYS A 131 23.34 6.05 -28.37
C CYS A 131 22.31 7.14 -28.63
N GLY A 132 22.59 8.40 -28.27
CA GLY A 132 21.71 9.55 -28.51
C GLY A 132 20.49 9.63 -27.60
N ILE A 133 20.37 8.76 -26.58
CA ILE A 133 19.28 8.82 -25.60
C ILE A 133 19.41 10.12 -24.80
N THR A 134 18.41 10.98 -24.90
CA THR A 134 18.30 12.20 -24.11
C THR A 134 17.57 11.94 -22.81
N VAL A 135 18.24 12.25 -21.70
CA VAL A 135 17.58 12.52 -20.44
C VAL A 135 17.25 14.02 -20.50
N GLY A 136 16.00 14.43 -20.34
CA GLY A 136 15.64 15.86 -20.39
C GLY A 136 16.34 16.71 -19.32
N GLU A 137 15.76 17.86 -18.96
CA GLU A 137 16.23 18.54 -17.76
C GLU A 137 15.88 17.73 -16.50
N LEU A 138 16.88 17.57 -15.63
CA LEU A 138 16.72 16.87 -14.36
C LEU A 138 16.12 17.83 -13.35
N GLU A 139 14.83 17.67 -13.11
CA GLU A 139 14.08 18.45 -12.13
C GLU A 139 13.49 17.52 -11.06
N PRO A 140 13.15 18.02 -9.85
CA PRO A 140 12.55 17.21 -8.79
C PRO A 140 11.31 16.42 -9.25
N ARG A 141 10.48 17.00 -10.13
CA ARG A 141 9.29 16.32 -10.69
C ARG A 141 9.61 15.08 -11.52
N THR A 142 10.82 14.99 -12.09
CA THR A 142 11.29 13.82 -12.84
C THR A 142 11.47 12.60 -11.92
N PHE A 143 11.65 12.83 -10.62
CA PHE A 143 11.79 11.77 -9.61
C PHE A 143 10.50 11.47 -8.85
N SER A 144 9.39 12.11 -9.22
CA SER A 144 8.08 11.89 -8.60
C SER A 144 7.26 10.85 -9.38
N PHE A 145 6.88 9.77 -8.71
CA PHE A 145 5.96 8.76 -9.27
C PHE A 145 4.50 9.25 -9.33
N ASN A 146 4.18 10.38 -8.71
CA ASN A 146 2.87 11.04 -8.83
C ASN A 146 2.81 12.02 -10.00
N SER A 147 3.92 12.22 -10.73
CA SER A 147 4.01 13.16 -11.84
C SER A 147 4.16 12.43 -13.17
N PRO A 148 3.44 12.84 -14.24
CA PRO A 148 3.60 12.26 -15.59
C PRO A 148 5.04 12.31 -16.12
N PHE A 149 5.85 13.23 -15.60
CA PHE A 149 7.25 13.39 -15.97
C PHE A 149 8.10 12.20 -15.49
N GLY A 150 7.91 11.74 -14.24
CA GLY A 150 8.70 10.68 -13.61
C GLY A 150 8.03 9.30 -13.53
N MET A 151 6.70 9.23 -13.59
CA MET A 151 5.95 7.97 -13.37
C MET A 151 6.16 6.95 -14.50
N CYS A 152 6.21 5.66 -14.15
CA CYS A 152 6.23 4.58 -15.12
C CYS A 152 4.91 4.54 -15.91
N ASN A 153 4.99 4.58 -17.25
CA ASN A 153 3.83 4.63 -18.16
C ASN A 153 2.96 3.37 -18.10
N GLN A 154 3.49 2.23 -17.67
CA GLN A 154 2.79 0.95 -17.66
C GLN A 154 1.92 0.74 -16.41
N CYS A 155 2.29 1.36 -15.30
CA CYS A 155 1.55 1.26 -14.02
C CYS A 155 1.08 2.62 -13.51
N ASN A 156 1.26 3.70 -14.28
CA ASN A 156 0.96 5.08 -13.87
C ASN A 156 1.52 5.44 -12.49
N GLY A 157 2.74 5.01 -12.19
CA GLY A 157 3.39 5.29 -10.90
C GLY A 157 2.96 4.41 -9.72
N LEU A 158 2.01 3.47 -9.90
CA LEU A 158 1.58 2.56 -8.83
C LEU A 158 2.68 1.56 -8.43
N GLY A 159 3.50 1.14 -9.39
CA GLY A 159 4.54 0.11 -9.22
C GLY A 159 3.99 -1.31 -9.26
N VAL A 160 2.69 -1.48 -9.07
CA VAL A 160 1.99 -2.75 -9.18
C VAL A 160 0.96 -2.72 -10.31
N LYS A 161 0.57 -3.90 -10.76
CA LYS A 161 -0.58 -4.12 -11.63
C LYS A 161 -1.51 -5.12 -10.96
N MET A 162 -2.80 -4.83 -11.01
CA MET A 162 -3.82 -5.80 -10.62
C MET A 162 -4.01 -6.80 -11.77
N GLU A 163 -3.66 -8.06 -11.55
CA GLU A 163 -3.77 -9.14 -12.52
C GLU A 163 -4.46 -10.35 -11.90
N PHE A 164 -5.22 -11.11 -12.70
CA PHE A 164 -5.83 -12.35 -12.23
C PHE A 164 -4.77 -13.40 -11.88
N ASP A 165 -4.86 -13.96 -10.68
CA ASP A 165 -3.93 -15.00 -10.24
C ASP A 165 -4.50 -16.40 -10.54
N PRO A 166 -3.77 -17.27 -11.27
CA PRO A 166 -4.15 -18.66 -11.49
C PRO A 166 -4.56 -19.43 -10.23
N ASP A 167 -3.84 -19.24 -9.12
CA ASP A 167 -4.07 -19.95 -7.86
C ASP A 167 -5.30 -19.42 -7.12
N LEU A 168 -5.70 -18.15 -7.36
CA LEU A 168 -6.98 -17.62 -6.86
C LEU A 168 -8.17 -18.10 -7.69
N VAL A 169 -7.97 -18.22 -9.00
CA VAL A 169 -8.99 -18.71 -9.93
C VAL A 169 -9.22 -20.22 -9.75
N ILE A 170 -8.17 -20.97 -9.42
CA ILE A 170 -8.21 -22.42 -9.13
C ILE A 170 -7.53 -22.69 -7.77
N PRO A 171 -8.23 -22.44 -6.65
CA PRO A 171 -7.67 -22.63 -5.31
C PRO A 171 -7.49 -24.11 -4.96
N ASP A 172 -8.42 -24.96 -5.40
CA ASP A 172 -8.38 -26.40 -5.13
C ASP A 172 -8.06 -27.17 -6.41
N LYS A 173 -6.78 -27.54 -6.55
CA LYS A 173 -6.28 -28.30 -7.71
C LYS A 173 -6.65 -29.79 -7.67
N THR A 174 -7.25 -30.28 -6.58
CA THR A 174 -7.71 -31.69 -6.49
C THR A 174 -9.06 -31.90 -7.17
N LYS A 175 -9.81 -30.82 -7.43
CA LYS A 175 -11.09 -30.88 -8.14
C LYS A 175 -10.93 -30.94 -9.64
N SER A 176 -11.92 -31.51 -10.31
CA SER A 176 -12.06 -31.43 -11.76
C SER A 176 -12.72 -30.11 -12.19
N ILE A 177 -12.63 -29.78 -13.48
CA ILE A 177 -13.30 -28.58 -14.03
C ILE A 177 -14.82 -28.67 -13.83
N LEU A 178 -15.39 -29.88 -13.95
CA LEU A 178 -16.84 -30.10 -13.77
C LEU A 178 -17.28 -29.99 -12.31
N ASP A 179 -16.41 -30.34 -11.36
CA ASP A 179 -16.65 -30.17 -9.93
C ASP A 179 -16.44 -28.72 -9.45
N GLY A 180 -16.19 -27.79 -10.37
CA GLY A 180 -16.06 -26.36 -10.09
C GLY A 180 -14.67 -25.93 -9.67
N ALA A 181 -13.60 -26.58 -10.17
CA ALA A 181 -12.22 -26.15 -9.91
C ALA A 181 -11.97 -24.67 -10.30
N ILE A 182 -12.60 -24.16 -11.36
CA ILE A 182 -12.49 -22.75 -11.79
C ILE A 182 -13.58 -21.92 -11.11
N VAL A 183 -13.25 -21.27 -10.01
CA VAL A 183 -14.24 -20.59 -9.13
C VAL A 183 -14.98 -19.44 -9.81
N PRO A 184 -14.34 -18.52 -10.55
CA PRO A 184 -15.05 -17.43 -11.23
C PRO A 184 -16.03 -17.91 -12.30
N TRP A 185 -15.88 -19.16 -12.73
CA TRP A 185 -16.77 -19.79 -13.69
C TRP A 185 -17.78 -20.72 -13.00
N SER A 186 -17.63 -20.98 -11.69
CA SER A 186 -18.52 -21.82 -10.87
C SER A 186 -19.92 -21.22 -10.69
N GLY A 187 -20.94 -22.07 -10.45
CA GLY A 187 -22.34 -21.66 -10.29
C GLY A 187 -23.20 -21.96 -11.52
N ARG A 188 -24.10 -21.03 -11.91
CA ARG A 188 -24.87 -21.10 -13.17
C ARG A 188 -23.92 -21.05 -14.37
N PHE A 189 -23.17 -22.10 -14.59
CA PHE A 189 -22.47 -22.33 -15.83
C PHE A 189 -23.50 -22.30 -16.95
N SER A 190 -23.38 -21.29 -17.80
CA SER A 190 -23.94 -21.35 -19.14
C SER A 190 -23.44 -22.65 -19.77
N SER A 191 -24.37 -23.47 -20.25
CA SER A 191 -24.11 -24.66 -21.07
C SER A 191 -22.98 -24.43 -22.09
N TYR A 192 -22.88 -23.19 -22.57
CA TYR A 192 -21.87 -22.63 -23.44
C TYR A 192 -20.42 -22.92 -23.03
N ARG A 193 -19.99 -22.49 -21.84
CA ARG A 193 -18.57 -22.64 -21.43
C ARG A 193 -18.15 -24.10 -21.25
N LYS A 194 -19.09 -24.96 -20.85
CA LYS A 194 -18.86 -26.40 -20.75
C LYS A 194 -18.67 -27.04 -22.12
N GLN A 195 -19.46 -26.62 -23.11
CA GLN A 195 -19.34 -27.11 -24.48
C GLN A 195 -18.05 -26.60 -25.15
N GLU A 196 -17.69 -25.33 -24.92
CA GLU A 196 -16.42 -24.73 -25.38
C GLU A 196 -15.20 -25.51 -24.85
N LEU A 197 -15.09 -25.71 -23.53
CA LEU A 197 -13.98 -26.46 -22.94
C LEU A 197 -13.94 -27.94 -23.37
N ARG A 198 -15.06 -28.54 -23.78
CA ARG A 198 -15.06 -29.90 -24.36
C ARG A 198 -14.40 -29.93 -25.74
N VAL A 199 -14.61 -28.90 -26.57
CA VAL A 199 -13.95 -28.78 -27.87
C VAL A 199 -12.43 -28.61 -27.66
N VAL A 200 -12.03 -27.72 -26.75
CA VAL A 200 -10.61 -27.54 -26.39
C VAL A 200 -10.00 -28.84 -25.84
N GLY A 201 -10.74 -29.53 -24.96
CA GLY A 201 -10.32 -30.81 -24.38
C GLY A 201 -10.10 -31.92 -25.40
N LYS A 202 -10.94 -31.99 -26.46
CA LYS A 202 -10.75 -32.93 -27.58
C LYS A 202 -9.45 -32.67 -28.34
N LYS A 203 -9.13 -31.40 -28.63
CA LYS A 203 -7.90 -31.02 -29.36
C LYS A 203 -6.63 -31.24 -28.51
N TYR A 204 -6.68 -30.85 -27.24
CA TYR A 204 -5.53 -30.88 -26.32
C TYR A 204 -5.45 -32.12 -25.42
N LYS A 205 -6.32 -33.11 -25.69
CA LYS A 205 -6.36 -34.43 -25.04
C LYS A 205 -6.50 -34.36 -23.52
N PHE A 206 -7.41 -33.53 -23.01
CA PHE A 206 -7.79 -33.53 -21.59
C PHE A 206 -9.31 -33.71 -21.41
N ASN A 207 -9.69 -34.40 -20.34
CA ASN A 207 -11.09 -34.57 -19.95
C ASN A 207 -11.42 -33.60 -18.81
N LEU A 208 -12.62 -33.01 -18.84
CA LEU A 208 -13.10 -32.08 -17.83
C LEU A 208 -13.34 -32.74 -16.45
N MET A 209 -13.44 -34.07 -16.39
CA MET A 209 -13.51 -34.87 -15.16
C MET A 209 -12.14 -35.15 -14.53
N THR A 210 -11.05 -34.83 -15.24
CA THR A 210 -9.70 -35.03 -14.69
C THR A 210 -9.44 -33.97 -13.61
N PRO A 211 -8.97 -34.35 -12.42
CA PRO A 211 -8.44 -33.41 -11.43
C PRO A 211 -7.34 -32.51 -12.02
N ILE A 212 -7.32 -31.22 -11.66
CA ILE A 212 -6.33 -30.26 -12.20
C ILE A 212 -4.88 -30.67 -11.88
N ASN A 213 -4.63 -31.24 -10.71
CA ASN A 213 -3.30 -31.72 -10.29
C ASN A 213 -2.77 -32.91 -11.11
N GLN A 214 -3.65 -33.63 -11.82
CA GLN A 214 -3.29 -34.75 -12.70
C GLN A 214 -3.14 -34.30 -14.17
N MET A 215 -3.49 -33.05 -14.50
CA MET A 215 -3.34 -32.51 -15.85
C MET A 215 -1.88 -32.13 -16.15
N LYS A 216 -1.49 -32.23 -17.43
CA LYS A 216 -0.16 -31.78 -17.88
C LYS A 216 -0.08 -30.25 -17.84
N SER A 217 1.10 -29.71 -17.53
CA SER A 217 1.34 -28.25 -17.48
C SER A 217 0.93 -27.51 -18.76
N LYS A 218 1.13 -28.12 -19.94
CA LYS A 218 0.67 -27.56 -21.22
C LYS A 218 -0.85 -27.45 -21.31
N GLN A 219 -1.60 -28.40 -20.76
CA GLN A 219 -3.07 -28.39 -20.75
C GLN A 219 -3.60 -27.28 -19.85
N ILE A 220 -3.02 -27.13 -18.66
CA ILE A 220 -3.35 -26.05 -17.72
C ILE A 220 -3.10 -24.67 -18.35
N LYS A 221 -1.96 -24.51 -19.04
CA LYS A 221 -1.65 -23.25 -19.75
C LYS A 221 -2.69 -22.90 -20.81
N VAL A 222 -3.14 -23.88 -21.61
CA VAL A 222 -4.17 -23.66 -22.63
C VAL A 222 -5.51 -23.27 -21.99
N ILE A 223 -5.89 -23.89 -20.88
CA ILE A 223 -7.11 -23.54 -20.15
C ILE A 223 -7.05 -22.10 -19.62
N LEU A 224 -5.93 -21.70 -19.02
CA LEU A 224 -5.79 -20.40 -18.37
C LEU A 224 -5.55 -19.25 -19.34
N TYR A 225 -4.62 -19.42 -20.28
CA TYR A 225 -4.13 -18.35 -21.16
C TYR A 225 -4.66 -18.46 -22.60
N GLY A 226 -5.36 -19.53 -22.93
CA GLY A 226 -5.92 -19.73 -24.26
C GLY A 226 -4.94 -20.36 -25.24
N THR A 227 -5.29 -20.28 -26.52
CA THR A 227 -4.46 -20.75 -27.63
C THR A 227 -4.71 -19.93 -28.89
N GLU A 228 -3.73 -19.87 -29.78
CA GLU A 228 -3.85 -19.28 -31.12
C GLU A 228 -4.49 -20.26 -32.12
N ASP A 229 -4.65 -21.52 -31.73
CA ASP A 229 -5.25 -22.56 -32.54
C ASP A 229 -6.75 -22.30 -32.77
N VAL A 230 -7.11 -22.04 -34.02
CA VAL A 230 -8.51 -21.88 -34.43
C VAL A 230 -9.26 -23.21 -34.29
N MET A 231 -10.47 -23.15 -33.71
CA MET A 231 -11.35 -24.27 -33.46
C MET A 231 -12.80 -23.90 -33.80
N LYS A 232 -13.57 -24.88 -34.28
CA LYS A 232 -15.01 -24.71 -34.50
C LYS A 232 -15.74 -25.01 -33.19
N PHE A 233 -16.38 -24.00 -32.63
CA PHE A 233 -17.22 -24.12 -31.44
C PHE A 233 -18.68 -24.20 -31.85
N SER A 234 -19.38 -25.24 -31.37
CA SER A 234 -20.82 -25.37 -31.50
C SER A 234 -21.49 -25.26 -30.14
N TYR A 235 -22.53 -24.45 -30.07
CA TYR A 235 -23.35 -24.26 -28.89
C TYR A 235 -24.80 -24.69 -29.15
N GLU A 236 -25.33 -25.53 -28.28
CA GLU A 236 -26.72 -25.98 -28.31
C GLU A 236 -27.43 -25.50 -27.03
N ALA A 237 -28.52 -24.74 -27.20
CA ALA A 237 -29.34 -24.26 -26.10
C ALA A 237 -30.16 -25.40 -25.48
N LYS A 238 -30.31 -25.41 -24.15
CA LYS A 238 -31.06 -26.48 -23.45
C LYS A 238 -32.58 -26.41 -23.62
N THR A 239 -33.11 -25.28 -24.06
CA THR A 239 -34.55 -24.96 -24.04
C THR A 239 -35.09 -24.55 -25.41
N SER A 240 -34.27 -24.55 -26.46
CA SER A 240 -34.66 -24.19 -27.83
C SER A 240 -33.79 -24.95 -28.83
N ASP A 241 -34.30 -25.20 -30.04
CA ASP A 241 -33.57 -25.85 -31.15
C ASP A 241 -32.50 -24.93 -31.80
N THR A 242 -31.99 -23.96 -31.05
CA THR A 242 -31.05 -22.95 -31.56
C THR A 242 -29.63 -23.47 -31.43
N ILE A 243 -28.98 -23.72 -32.56
CA ILE A 243 -27.57 -24.09 -32.66
C ILE A 243 -26.77 -22.88 -33.15
N TRP A 244 -25.75 -22.49 -32.39
CA TRP A 244 -24.84 -21.41 -32.76
C TRP A 244 -23.46 -22.00 -33.04
N GLU A 245 -22.91 -21.75 -34.22
CA GLU A 245 -21.55 -22.17 -34.59
C GLU A 245 -20.69 -20.97 -34.89
N TYR A 246 -19.48 -20.93 -34.34
CA TYR A 246 -18.48 -19.94 -34.67
C TYR A 246 -17.09 -20.58 -34.69
N THR A 247 -16.16 -19.96 -35.41
CA THR A 247 -14.80 -20.47 -35.56
C THR A 247 -13.85 -19.41 -35.04
N ASP A 248 -13.17 -19.71 -33.94
CA ASP A 248 -12.26 -18.77 -33.30
C ASP A 248 -11.18 -19.52 -32.50
N ALA A 249 -10.19 -18.78 -32.02
CA ALA A 249 -9.24 -19.22 -31.01
C ALA A 249 -9.88 -19.21 -29.62
N PHE A 250 -9.49 -20.16 -28.77
CA PHE A 250 -9.94 -20.15 -27.37
C PHE A 250 -9.18 -19.06 -26.60
N GLU A 251 -9.90 -18.05 -26.13
CA GLU A 251 -9.31 -16.88 -25.46
C GLU A 251 -8.59 -17.20 -24.13
N GLY A 252 -9.00 -18.26 -23.44
CA GLY A 252 -8.49 -18.61 -22.11
C GLY A 252 -9.25 -17.95 -20.96
N VAL A 253 -9.23 -18.62 -19.80
CA VAL A 253 -9.97 -18.18 -18.61
C VAL A 253 -9.51 -16.81 -18.10
N LEU A 254 -8.20 -16.58 -17.98
CA LEU A 254 -7.66 -15.35 -17.40
C LEU A 254 -7.89 -14.15 -18.31
N ASN A 255 -7.66 -14.31 -19.62
CA ASN A 255 -7.90 -13.26 -20.59
C ASN A 255 -9.40 -12.90 -20.67
N ASN A 256 -10.28 -13.91 -20.60
CA ASN A 256 -11.73 -13.67 -20.51
C ASN A 256 -12.09 -12.84 -19.28
N LEU A 257 -11.54 -13.20 -18.11
CA LEU A 257 -11.80 -12.48 -16.86
C LEU A 257 -11.25 -11.06 -16.92
N GLN A 258 -10.05 -10.86 -17.48
CA GLN A 258 -9.45 -9.55 -17.67
C GLN A 258 -10.31 -8.66 -18.59
N ARG A 259 -10.77 -9.18 -19.73
CA ARG A 259 -11.68 -8.44 -20.63
C ARG A 259 -12.97 -8.08 -19.92
N LYS A 260 -13.62 -9.05 -19.26
CA LYS A 260 -14.86 -8.81 -18.50
C LYS A 260 -14.69 -7.79 -17.37
N PHE A 261 -13.54 -7.77 -16.71
CA PHE A 261 -13.24 -6.79 -15.66
C PHE A 261 -13.19 -5.36 -16.21
N MET A 262 -12.58 -5.18 -17.38
CA MET A 262 -12.49 -3.89 -18.07
C MET A 262 -13.83 -3.44 -18.67
N GLU A 263 -14.60 -4.35 -19.27
CA GLU A 263 -15.87 -4.04 -19.96
C GLU A 263 -17.09 -3.92 -19.01
N THR A 264 -17.02 -4.47 -17.80
CA THR A 264 -18.18 -4.46 -16.89
C THR A 264 -18.36 -3.09 -16.26
N ASP A 265 -19.53 -2.48 -16.45
CA ASP A 265 -19.93 -1.22 -15.77
C ASP A 265 -20.51 -1.43 -14.35
N SER A 266 -20.87 -2.67 -14.00
CA SER A 266 -21.39 -3.01 -12.68
C SER A 266 -20.28 -3.04 -11.62
N GLU A 267 -20.34 -2.12 -10.66
CA GLU A 267 -19.38 -2.05 -9.54
C GLU A 267 -19.38 -3.33 -8.69
N SER A 268 -20.54 -3.90 -8.39
CA SER A 268 -20.64 -5.12 -7.57
C SER A 268 -19.95 -6.32 -8.22
N LYS A 269 -20.11 -6.48 -9.53
CA LYS A 269 -19.43 -7.53 -10.29
C LYS A 269 -17.93 -7.26 -10.43
N ARG A 270 -17.53 -5.99 -10.58
CA ARG A 270 -16.11 -5.60 -10.57
C ARG A 270 -15.45 -5.94 -9.24
N GLU A 271 -16.11 -5.61 -8.12
CA GLU A 271 -15.61 -5.92 -6.77
C GLU A 271 -15.53 -7.43 -6.50
N TRP A 272 -16.51 -8.20 -6.96
CA TRP A 272 -16.45 -9.66 -6.90
C TRP A 272 -15.28 -10.22 -7.72
N LEU A 273 -15.02 -9.71 -8.92
CA LEU A 273 -13.89 -10.14 -9.75
C LEU A 273 -12.53 -9.78 -9.14
N LYS A 274 -12.40 -8.65 -8.43
CA LYS A 274 -11.15 -8.26 -7.74
C LYS A 274 -10.69 -9.30 -6.73
N GLN A 275 -11.61 -10.09 -6.15
CA GLN A 275 -11.27 -11.15 -5.21
C GLN A 275 -10.36 -12.25 -5.80
N PHE A 276 -10.28 -12.33 -7.12
CA PHE A 276 -9.43 -13.29 -7.85
C PHE A 276 -8.18 -12.63 -8.46
N MET A 277 -7.93 -11.36 -8.16
CA MET A 277 -6.80 -10.60 -8.64
C MET A 277 -5.78 -10.39 -7.53
N ARG A 278 -4.52 -10.23 -7.90
CA ARG A 278 -3.45 -9.79 -7.01
C ARG A 278 -2.69 -8.62 -7.60
N ASP A 279 -2.05 -7.88 -6.71
CA ASP A 279 -1.02 -6.93 -7.10
C ASP A 279 0.26 -7.69 -7.47
N THR A 280 0.61 -7.67 -8.76
CA THR A 280 1.91 -8.11 -9.26
C THR A 280 2.83 -6.90 -9.43
N PRO A 281 4.13 -7.01 -9.09
CA PRO A 281 5.10 -5.98 -9.44
C PRO A 281 5.07 -5.72 -10.95
N CYS A 282 4.99 -4.45 -11.35
CA CYS A 282 4.96 -4.08 -12.76
C CYS A 282 6.23 -4.59 -13.45
N LEU A 283 6.09 -5.34 -14.54
CA LEU A 283 7.24 -5.93 -15.26
C LEU A 283 8.21 -4.88 -15.83
N THR A 284 7.71 -3.69 -16.16
CA THR A 284 8.50 -2.63 -16.78
C THR A 284 9.39 -1.88 -15.78
N CYS A 285 8.82 -1.46 -14.64
CA CYS A 285 9.59 -0.76 -13.60
C CYS A 285 10.03 -1.68 -12.46
N GLN A 286 9.66 -2.96 -12.48
CA GLN A 286 9.94 -3.96 -11.45
C GLN A 286 9.52 -3.51 -10.04
N GLY A 287 8.39 -2.81 -9.93
CA GLY A 287 7.93 -2.25 -8.63
C GLY A 287 8.50 -0.89 -8.27
N ARG A 288 9.43 -0.33 -9.06
CA ARG A 288 10.12 0.93 -8.74
C ARG A 288 9.33 2.19 -9.10
N LYS A 289 8.13 2.08 -9.69
CA LYS A 289 7.18 3.19 -9.95
C LYS A 289 7.64 4.28 -10.94
N LEU A 290 8.94 4.40 -11.22
CA LEU A 290 9.51 5.45 -12.05
C LEU A 290 9.89 4.96 -13.45
N LYS A 291 10.12 5.92 -14.36
CA LYS A 291 10.66 5.65 -15.70
C LYS A 291 12.14 5.26 -15.66
N PRO A 292 12.64 4.53 -16.68
CA PRO A 292 14.04 4.14 -16.77
C PRO A 292 15.02 5.32 -16.70
N GLU A 293 14.67 6.47 -17.28
CA GLU A 293 15.52 7.66 -17.29
C GLU A 293 15.71 8.24 -15.89
N ALA A 294 14.67 8.25 -15.07
CA ALA A 294 14.73 8.69 -13.67
C ALA A 294 15.55 7.71 -12.81
N LEU A 295 15.42 6.40 -13.07
CA LEU A 295 16.18 5.35 -12.38
C LEU A 295 17.66 5.28 -12.81
N ALA A 296 18.01 5.90 -13.94
CA ALA A 296 19.39 5.98 -14.41
C ALA A 296 20.23 6.97 -13.60
N VAL A 297 19.61 7.95 -12.96
CA VAL A 297 20.28 8.92 -12.08
C VAL A 297 20.62 8.26 -10.76
N LYS A 298 21.88 8.37 -10.34
CA LYS A 298 22.41 7.69 -9.15
C LYS A 298 23.20 8.65 -8.27
N ILE A 299 23.10 8.43 -6.97
CA ILE A 299 23.94 9.04 -5.94
C ILE A 299 24.71 7.90 -5.28
N ASN A 300 26.05 7.97 -5.28
CA ASN A 300 26.93 6.91 -4.77
C ASN A 300 26.52 5.49 -5.23
N SER A 301 26.36 5.34 -6.55
CA SER A 301 25.95 4.10 -7.25
C SER A 301 24.53 3.57 -6.98
N LYS A 302 23.69 4.25 -6.18
CA LYS A 302 22.28 3.88 -5.96
C LYS A 302 21.32 4.88 -6.60
N ASN A 303 20.26 4.39 -7.24
CA ASN A 303 19.17 5.26 -7.71
C ASN A 303 18.19 5.61 -6.58
N ILE A 304 17.29 6.56 -6.83
CA ILE A 304 16.33 7.04 -5.82
C ILE A 304 15.48 5.91 -5.20
N MET A 305 15.02 4.96 -6.00
CA MET A 305 14.17 3.87 -5.50
C MET A 305 14.97 2.83 -4.73
N GLU A 306 16.22 2.58 -5.14
CA GLU A 306 17.14 1.72 -4.38
C GLU A 306 17.45 2.29 -3.00
N VAL A 307 17.46 3.63 -2.84
CA VAL A 307 17.55 4.27 -1.53
C VAL A 307 16.21 4.17 -0.79
N CYS A 308 15.07 4.34 -1.47
CA CYS A 308 13.76 4.21 -0.83
C CYS A 308 13.42 2.78 -0.39
N ASP A 309 13.99 1.76 -1.03
CA ASP A 309 13.82 0.36 -0.67
C ASP A 309 14.67 -0.06 0.55
N LEU A 310 15.66 0.73 0.93
CA LEU A 310 16.41 0.53 2.17
C LEU A 310 15.51 0.75 3.39
N SER A 311 15.81 0.03 4.47
CA SER A 311 15.24 0.34 5.79
C SER A 311 15.67 1.74 6.23
N ILE A 312 14.89 2.38 7.11
CA ILE A 312 15.22 3.71 7.64
C ILE A 312 16.60 3.73 8.32
N ASP A 313 17.00 2.68 9.04
CA ASP A 313 18.37 2.56 9.59
C ASP A 313 19.42 2.55 8.47
N SER A 314 19.23 1.71 7.46
CA SER A 314 20.17 1.61 6.34
C SER A 314 20.23 2.89 5.50
N SER A 315 19.10 3.58 5.33
CA SER A 315 19.01 4.90 4.67
C SER A 315 19.74 5.97 5.47
N TYR A 316 19.56 6.00 6.79
CA TYR A 316 20.25 6.94 7.66
C TYR A 316 21.77 6.74 7.61
N GLU A 317 22.23 5.49 7.65
CA GLU A 317 23.65 5.17 7.46
C GLU A 317 24.16 5.56 6.06
N PHE A 318 23.37 5.32 5.02
CA PHE A 318 23.72 5.69 3.64
C PHE A 318 23.98 7.19 3.51
N PHE A 319 23.10 8.05 4.04
CA PHE A 319 23.29 9.50 4.00
C PHE A 319 24.41 9.99 4.93
N ASN A 320 24.75 9.25 5.98
CA ASN A 320 25.86 9.58 6.86
C ASN A 320 27.23 9.25 6.28
N LYS A 321 27.33 8.15 5.52
CA LYS A 321 28.55 7.72 4.83
C LYS A 321 28.66 8.25 3.40
N LEU A 322 27.84 9.25 3.05
CA LEU A 322 27.79 9.77 1.69
C LEU A 322 29.03 10.63 1.41
N GLU A 323 29.86 10.17 0.48
CA GLU A 323 31.01 10.91 -0.03
C GLU A 323 30.55 11.84 -1.15
N LEU A 324 30.79 13.14 -0.98
CA LEU A 324 30.43 14.19 -1.92
C LEU A 324 31.64 15.06 -2.22
N THR A 325 31.67 15.63 -3.43
CA THR A 325 32.61 16.70 -3.76
C THR A 325 32.26 17.98 -3.01
N ASP A 326 33.22 18.90 -2.85
CA ASP A 326 33.00 20.19 -2.15
C ASP A 326 31.81 20.96 -2.73
N THR A 327 31.65 20.93 -4.05
CA THR A 327 30.53 21.57 -4.76
C THR A 327 29.18 20.92 -4.45
N GLU A 328 29.13 19.58 -4.45
CA GLU A 328 27.89 18.85 -4.14
C GLU A 328 27.52 19.02 -2.67
N GLN A 329 28.51 19.01 -1.77
CA GLN A 329 28.30 19.21 -0.35
C GLN A 329 27.75 20.61 -0.06
N PHE A 330 28.24 21.64 -0.76
CA PHE A 330 27.72 23.00 -0.63
C PHE A 330 26.25 23.09 -1.06
N ILE A 331 25.90 22.49 -2.20
CA ILE A 331 24.52 22.51 -2.74
C ILE A 331 23.57 21.68 -1.87
N ALA A 332 24.01 20.51 -1.42
CA ALA A 332 23.16 19.55 -0.73
C ALA A 332 23.11 19.73 0.80
N ARG A 333 23.87 20.67 1.38
CA ARG A 333 24.04 20.84 2.83
C ARG A 333 22.71 20.86 3.60
N ASP A 334 21.80 21.76 3.23
CA ASP A 334 20.54 21.95 3.94
C ASP A 334 19.58 20.77 3.69
N ILE A 335 19.59 20.23 2.47
CA ILE A 335 18.77 19.08 2.08
C ILE A 335 19.20 17.83 2.86
N LEU A 336 20.50 17.57 2.96
CA LEU A 336 21.03 16.42 3.71
C LEU A 336 20.77 16.55 5.20
N LYS A 337 20.86 17.76 5.75
CA LYS A 337 20.50 18.01 7.15
C LYS A 337 19.04 17.63 7.40
N GLU A 338 18.13 18.13 6.57
CA GLU A 338 16.70 17.85 6.67
C GLU A 338 16.39 16.34 6.52
N ILE A 339 17.01 15.67 5.55
CA ILE A 339 16.83 14.22 5.34
C ILE A 339 17.28 13.43 6.57
N LYS A 340 18.48 13.74 7.12
CA LYS A 340 19.03 13.05 8.28
C LYS A 340 18.16 13.25 9.52
N GLU A 341 17.71 14.48 9.77
CA GLU A 341 16.83 14.80 10.90
C GLU A 341 15.49 14.03 10.80
N ARG A 342 14.85 14.01 9.62
CA ARG A 342 13.60 13.24 9.40
C ARG A 342 13.78 11.75 9.60
N LEU A 343 14.86 11.18 9.08
CA LEU A 343 15.18 9.76 9.28
C LEU A 343 15.45 9.46 10.75
N GLU A 344 16.16 10.35 11.46
CA GLU A 344 16.41 10.21 12.90
C GLU A 344 15.11 10.25 13.71
N PHE A 345 14.16 11.13 13.39
CA PHE A 345 12.85 11.14 14.05
C PHE A 345 12.11 9.82 13.88
N LEU A 346 12.11 9.25 12.66
CA LEU A 346 11.51 7.94 12.41
C LEU A 346 12.21 6.81 13.21
N ARG A 347 13.53 6.88 13.39
CA ARG A 347 14.28 5.93 14.24
C ARG A 347 13.91 6.08 15.72
N ASN A 348 13.75 7.31 16.19
CA ASN A 348 13.43 7.60 17.59
C ASN A 348 12.03 7.08 17.98
N VAL A 349 11.06 7.14 17.07
CA VAL A 349 9.73 6.54 17.27
C VAL A 349 9.69 5.02 16.97
N GLY A 350 10.84 4.37 16.80
CA GLY A 350 10.91 2.90 16.65
C GLY A 350 10.44 2.35 15.30
N LEU A 351 10.48 3.16 14.23
CA LEU A 351 10.08 2.75 12.87
C LEU A 351 11.28 2.39 11.99
N ASN A 352 12.45 2.16 12.59
CA ASN A 352 13.72 1.96 11.91
C ASN A 352 13.76 0.78 10.92
N TYR A 353 12.87 -0.21 11.11
CA TYR A 353 12.76 -1.40 10.25
C TYR A 353 11.97 -1.18 8.96
N LEU A 354 11.22 -0.07 8.84
CA LEU A 354 10.42 0.22 7.64
C LEU A 354 11.30 0.72 6.50
N SER A 355 10.90 0.40 5.26
CA SER A 355 11.43 1.06 4.08
C SER A 355 10.60 2.30 3.73
N LEU A 356 11.23 3.27 3.08
CA LEU A 356 10.55 4.50 2.62
C LEU A 356 9.56 4.22 1.49
N ASN A 357 9.73 3.12 0.75
CA ASN A 357 8.83 2.69 -0.32
C ASN A 357 7.64 1.84 0.17
N ARG A 358 7.53 1.56 1.48
CA ARG A 358 6.41 0.77 2.03
C ARG A 358 5.07 1.48 1.79
N SER A 359 4.07 0.74 1.30
CA SER A 359 2.73 1.28 1.07
C SER A 359 2.07 1.69 2.39
N SER A 360 1.50 2.90 2.42
CA SER A 360 0.77 3.43 3.59
C SER A 360 -0.41 2.55 3.99
N ALA A 361 -1.05 1.87 3.04
CA ALA A 361 -2.17 0.97 3.29
C ALA A 361 -1.77 -0.31 4.06
N THR A 362 -0.48 -0.64 4.10
CA THR A 362 0.04 -1.82 4.82
C THR A 362 0.55 -1.48 6.22
N LEU A 363 0.49 -0.21 6.62
CA LEU A 363 0.91 0.22 7.96
C LEU A 363 -0.20 -0.09 8.97
N SER A 364 0.20 -0.56 10.14
CA SER A 364 -0.69 -0.65 11.31
C SER A 364 -1.10 0.75 11.79
N GLY A 365 -2.17 0.82 12.59
CA GLY A 365 -2.61 2.06 13.22
C GLY A 365 -1.48 2.74 14.02
N GLY A 366 -0.80 1.97 14.87
CA GLY A 366 0.35 2.46 15.64
C GLY A 366 1.54 2.91 14.78
N GLU A 367 1.87 2.20 13.69
CA GLU A 367 2.91 2.66 12.76
C GLU A 367 2.53 4.00 12.11
N SER A 368 1.29 4.13 11.62
CA SER A 368 0.80 5.36 10.98
C SER A 368 0.78 6.55 11.95
N GLN A 369 0.34 6.31 13.19
CA GLN A 369 0.34 7.31 14.25
C GLN A 369 1.77 7.77 14.58
N ARG A 370 2.73 6.84 14.68
CA ARG A 370 4.14 7.18 14.96
C ARG A 370 4.81 7.93 13.80
N ILE A 371 4.46 7.65 12.54
CA ILE A 371 4.91 8.46 11.39
C ILE A 371 4.38 9.89 11.52
N ARG A 372 3.10 10.05 11.91
CA ARG A 372 2.50 11.37 12.12
C ARG A 372 3.22 12.11 13.25
N LEU A 373 3.52 11.43 14.36
CA LEU A 373 4.29 12.00 15.47
C LEU A 373 5.68 12.46 15.02
N ALA A 374 6.44 11.61 14.32
CA ALA A 374 7.75 11.96 13.77
C ALA A 374 7.68 13.20 12.85
N THR A 375 6.63 13.31 12.04
CA THR A 375 6.40 14.47 11.16
C THR A 375 6.12 15.74 11.94
N GLN A 376 5.40 15.67 13.07
CA GLN A 376 5.11 16.82 13.93
C GLN A 376 6.33 17.28 14.73
N ILE A 377 7.22 16.37 15.12
CA ILE A 377 8.47 16.74 15.78
C ILE A 377 9.38 17.48 14.80
N GLY A 378 9.42 17.02 13.54
CA GLY A 378 10.24 17.65 12.50
C GLY A 378 9.77 19.03 12.07
N SER A 379 8.53 19.44 12.37
CA SER A 379 8.08 20.80 12.05
C SER A 379 8.59 21.86 13.02
N ASN A 380 9.23 21.46 14.14
CA ASN A 380 9.80 22.36 15.17
C ASN A 380 8.85 23.49 15.60
N LEU A 381 7.54 23.18 15.65
CA LEU A 381 6.54 24.15 16.11
C LEU A 381 6.68 24.37 17.62
N THR A 382 6.36 25.58 18.07
CA THR A 382 6.37 25.99 19.47
C THR A 382 5.00 26.58 19.84
N GLY A 383 4.59 26.47 21.10
CA GLY A 383 3.27 26.93 21.55
C GLY A 383 2.09 26.08 21.06
N VAL A 384 2.33 24.85 20.61
CA VAL A 384 1.29 23.92 20.14
C VAL A 384 0.82 23.02 21.27
N LEU A 385 -0.48 22.77 21.33
CA LEU A 385 -1.08 21.73 22.18
C LEU A 385 -1.23 20.44 21.36
N TYR A 386 -0.41 19.44 21.66
CA TYR A 386 -0.52 18.11 21.07
C TYR A 386 -1.42 17.22 21.92
N VAL A 387 -2.42 16.61 21.30
CA VAL A 387 -3.29 15.61 21.92
C VAL A 387 -3.03 14.27 21.23
N LEU A 388 -2.57 13.28 22.00
CA LEU A 388 -2.24 11.94 21.51
C LEU A 388 -3.14 10.90 22.17
N ASP A 389 -3.58 9.94 21.37
CA ASP A 389 -4.49 8.86 21.76
C ASP A 389 -3.73 7.53 21.74
N GLU A 390 -3.32 7.03 22.91
CA GLU A 390 -2.60 5.76 23.11
C GLU A 390 -1.40 5.52 22.16
N PRO A 391 -0.37 6.40 22.16
CA PRO A 391 0.78 6.28 21.25
C PRO A 391 1.64 5.01 21.46
N THR A 392 1.45 4.27 22.56
CA THR A 392 2.12 2.98 22.80
C THR A 392 1.49 1.81 22.04
N ILE A 393 0.33 1.98 21.39
CA ILE A 393 -0.32 0.89 20.64
C ILE A 393 0.63 0.26 19.63
N GLY A 394 0.78 -1.06 19.72
CA GLY A 394 1.63 -1.84 18.82
C GLY A 394 3.11 -1.50 18.91
N LEU A 395 3.54 -0.86 20.01
CA LEU A 395 4.93 -0.69 20.40
C LEU A 395 5.31 -1.79 21.41
N HIS A 396 6.57 -2.19 21.40
CA HIS A 396 7.08 -3.15 22.37
C HIS A 396 7.62 -2.40 23.59
N GLN A 397 7.49 -2.98 24.80
CA GLN A 397 7.90 -2.33 26.06
C GLN A 397 9.31 -1.71 26.00
N ARG A 398 10.27 -2.45 25.44
CA ARG A 398 11.66 -1.97 25.23
C ARG A 398 11.75 -0.61 24.52
N ASP A 399 10.83 -0.33 23.60
CA ASP A 399 10.87 0.87 22.78
C ASP A 399 10.03 2.02 23.39
N ASN A 400 9.26 1.78 24.48
CA ASN A 400 8.49 2.81 25.20
C ASN A 400 9.38 3.94 25.73
N ALA A 401 10.53 3.61 26.30
CA ALA A 401 11.49 4.61 26.78
C ALA A 401 11.93 5.61 25.69
N ARG A 402 12.03 5.17 24.43
CA ARG A 402 12.35 6.06 23.30
C ARG A 402 11.18 6.98 22.95
N LEU A 403 9.97 6.45 22.99
CA LEU A 403 8.75 7.25 22.77
C LEU A 403 8.62 8.32 23.86
N ILE A 404 8.77 7.94 25.14
CA ILE A 404 8.73 8.88 26.28
C ILE A 404 9.75 9.99 26.09
N LYS A 405 11.02 9.67 25.80
CA LYS A 405 12.06 10.67 25.54
C LYS A 405 11.68 11.62 24.40
N THR A 406 11.01 11.10 23.38
CA THR A 406 10.56 11.88 22.23
C THR A 406 9.41 12.82 22.60
N LEU A 407 8.46 12.36 23.42
CA LEU A 407 7.37 13.19 23.96
C LEU A 407 7.89 14.28 24.90
N SER A 408 8.85 13.96 25.78
CA SER A 408 9.52 14.93 26.63
C SER A 408 10.25 15.99 25.78
N LYS A 409 10.95 15.58 24.71
CA LYS A 409 11.57 16.54 23.78
C LYS A 409 10.54 17.46 23.12
N LEU A 410 9.38 16.92 22.71
CA LEU A 410 8.31 17.72 22.11
C LEU A 410 7.79 18.77 23.09
N ARG A 411 7.60 18.40 24.37
CA ARG A 411 7.25 19.30 25.47
C ARG A 411 8.35 20.36 25.68
N ASP A 412 9.60 19.94 25.77
CA ASP A 412 10.75 20.81 26.08
C ASP A 412 11.05 21.85 24.98
N LEU A 413 10.54 21.64 23.76
CA LEU A 413 10.54 22.65 22.69
C LEU A 413 9.59 23.84 22.98
N GLY A 414 8.83 23.82 24.08
CA GLY A 414 7.86 24.86 24.43
C GLY A 414 6.44 24.52 23.99
N ASN A 415 6.10 23.23 23.91
CA ASN A 415 4.77 22.75 23.60
C ASN A 415 4.12 22.08 24.82
N THR A 416 2.81 21.88 24.77
CA THR A 416 2.08 21.08 25.76
C THR A 416 1.66 19.78 25.11
N VAL A 417 1.83 18.67 25.82
CA VAL A 417 1.50 17.32 25.32
C VAL A 417 0.49 16.68 26.27
N ILE A 418 -0.71 16.43 25.78
CA ILE A 418 -1.75 15.66 26.47
C ILE A 418 -1.77 14.26 25.84
N VAL A 419 -1.61 13.24 26.66
CA VAL A 419 -1.59 11.84 26.22
C VAL A 419 -2.69 11.09 26.96
N VAL A 420 -3.59 10.46 26.22
CA VAL A 420 -4.52 9.45 26.74
C VAL A 420 -3.80 8.11 26.72
N GLU A 421 -3.55 7.52 27.88
CA GLU A 421 -2.75 6.31 28.02
C GLU A 421 -3.17 5.44 29.19
N HIS A 422 -2.79 4.18 29.09
CA HIS A 422 -2.94 3.17 30.14
C HIS A 422 -1.60 2.48 30.47
N ASP A 423 -0.53 2.77 29.72
CA ASP A 423 0.80 2.23 29.98
C ASP A 423 1.44 2.84 31.24
N GLU A 424 1.93 1.96 32.11
CA GLU A 424 2.53 2.34 33.40
C GLU A 424 3.77 3.22 33.23
N GLU A 425 4.66 2.93 32.28
CA GLU A 425 5.89 3.72 32.10
C GLU A 425 5.55 5.15 31.68
N ILE A 426 4.58 5.34 30.79
CA ILE A 426 4.13 6.69 30.42
C ILE A 426 3.56 7.41 31.64
N ILE A 427 2.61 6.80 32.35
CA ILE A 427 1.94 7.45 33.48
C ILE A 427 2.97 7.87 34.55
N ARG A 428 3.97 7.03 34.82
CA ARG A 428 5.04 7.35 35.78
C ARG A 428 5.98 8.46 35.31
N ASN A 429 6.14 8.66 34.00
CA ASN A 429 6.99 9.71 33.43
C ASN A 429 6.21 11.02 33.10
N SER A 430 4.92 11.07 33.38
CA SER A 430 4.10 12.27 33.19
C SER A 430 4.35 13.33 34.26
N ASP A 431 4.40 14.59 33.85
CA ASP A 431 4.52 15.72 34.79
C ASP A 431 3.22 15.95 35.58
N TRP A 432 2.08 15.68 34.96
CA TRP A 432 0.74 15.85 35.50
C TRP A 432 -0.17 14.72 35.02
N ILE A 433 -1.05 14.24 35.90
CA ILE A 433 -1.95 13.11 35.66
C ILE A 433 -3.37 13.55 35.95
N LEU A 434 -4.27 13.28 35.00
CA LEU A 434 -5.71 13.41 35.13
C LEU A 434 -6.32 12.02 35.02
N ASP A 435 -7.00 11.58 36.07
CA ASP A 435 -7.71 10.29 36.11
C ASP A 435 -9.22 10.53 36.01
N LEU A 436 -9.88 9.84 35.07
CA LEU A 436 -11.29 10.06 34.75
C LEU A 436 -12.15 8.88 35.18
N GLY A 437 -13.10 9.16 36.08
CA GLY A 437 -14.23 8.32 36.49
C GLY A 437 -13.84 6.97 37.12
N PRO A 438 -14.51 6.49 38.18
CA PRO A 438 -14.23 5.14 38.65
C PRO A 438 -14.81 4.05 37.71
N GLY A 439 -15.61 4.42 36.70
CA GLY A 439 -16.26 3.49 35.76
C GLY A 439 -16.53 4.10 34.38
N ALA A 440 -17.13 3.31 33.49
CA ALA A 440 -17.33 3.68 32.08
C ALA A 440 -18.73 4.30 31.79
N GLY A 441 -18.81 5.09 30.71
CA GLY A 441 -20.01 5.79 30.24
C GLY A 441 -20.74 6.61 31.30
N VAL A 442 -22.00 6.29 31.59
CA VAL A 442 -22.84 7.06 32.53
C VAL A 442 -22.32 7.08 33.97
N HIS A 443 -21.50 6.08 34.33
CA HIS A 443 -20.87 5.97 35.65
C HIS A 443 -19.49 6.65 35.72
N GLY A 444 -19.00 7.17 34.57
CA GLY A 444 -17.73 7.86 34.44
C GLY A 444 -17.86 9.36 34.22
N GLY A 445 -16.90 9.95 33.52
CA GLY A 445 -16.97 11.35 33.06
C GLY A 445 -16.72 12.41 34.13
N SER A 446 -16.31 12.02 35.34
CA SER A 446 -15.86 12.92 36.40
C SER A 446 -14.34 12.85 36.57
N VAL A 447 -13.70 13.94 36.98
CA VAL A 447 -12.27 13.92 37.35
C VAL A 447 -12.14 13.32 38.74
N VAL A 448 -11.55 12.12 38.84
CA VAL A 448 -11.33 11.40 40.11
C VAL A 448 -10.04 11.85 40.79
N PHE A 449 -9.05 12.20 39.99
CA PHE A 449 -7.77 12.69 40.45
C PHE A 449 -7.18 13.68 39.45
N GLU A 450 -6.52 14.71 39.99
CA GLU A 450 -5.73 15.66 39.23
C GLU A 450 -4.48 16.02 40.04
N GLY A 451 -3.29 15.82 39.48
CA GLY A 451 -2.04 16.15 40.15
C GLY A 451 -0.83 15.34 39.70
N THR A 452 0.17 15.25 40.57
CA THR A 452 1.45 14.56 40.30
C THR A 452 1.41 13.08 40.64
N LEU A 453 2.38 12.31 40.14
CA LEU A 453 2.54 10.87 40.46
C LEU A 453 2.57 10.57 41.96
N LYS A 454 3.25 11.40 42.76
CA LYS A 454 3.32 11.19 44.22
C LYS A 454 1.94 11.36 44.90
N GLN A 455 1.07 12.17 44.32
CA GLN A 455 -0.26 12.42 44.85
C GLN A 455 -1.23 11.30 44.45
N ILE A 456 -1.17 10.77 43.22
CA ILE A 456 -2.07 9.69 42.79
C ILE A 456 -1.80 8.38 43.56
N LEU A 457 -0.54 8.08 43.85
CA LEU A 457 -0.14 6.87 44.62
C LEU A 457 -0.68 6.87 46.07
N ASN A 458 -1.09 8.03 46.59
CA ASN A 458 -1.69 8.17 47.90
C ASN A 458 -3.23 8.35 47.84
N ASN A 459 -3.82 8.35 46.65
CA ASN A 459 -5.25 8.57 46.46
C ASN A 459 -6.02 7.25 46.32
N HIS A 460 -6.77 6.89 47.37
CA HIS A 460 -7.60 5.67 47.41
C HIS A 460 -8.88 5.73 46.58
N LYS A 461 -9.16 6.85 45.89
CA LYS A 461 -10.33 6.95 44.98
C LYS A 461 -9.99 6.57 43.55
N SER A 462 -8.71 6.55 43.18
CA SER A 462 -8.25 6.29 41.83
C SER A 462 -7.92 4.81 41.66
N VAL A 463 -8.67 4.12 40.79
CA VAL A 463 -8.37 2.74 40.40
C VAL A 463 -6.96 2.67 39.80
N THR A 464 -6.61 3.64 38.94
CA THR A 464 -5.28 3.79 38.37
C THR A 464 -4.21 3.89 39.45
N GLY A 465 -4.43 4.70 40.50
CA GLY A 465 -3.54 4.83 41.64
C GLY A 465 -3.30 3.52 42.40
N ASP A 466 -4.35 2.72 42.59
CA ASP A 466 -4.26 1.42 43.25
C ASP A 466 -3.40 0.43 42.43
N TYR A 467 -3.61 0.34 41.11
CA TYR A 467 -2.80 -0.50 40.21
C TYR A 467 -1.35 -0.05 40.09
N LEU A 468 -1.08 1.26 40.14
CA LEU A 468 0.28 1.81 40.15
C LEU A 468 1.02 1.54 41.47
N LYS A 469 0.29 1.30 42.56
CA LYS A 469 0.85 1.05 43.89
C LYS A 469 1.06 -0.43 44.16
N ASP A 470 0.11 -1.28 43.78
CA ASP A 470 0.13 -2.72 44.06
C ASP A 470 0.00 -3.56 42.78
N HIS A 471 1.13 -4.09 42.33
CA HIS A 471 1.18 -4.99 41.19
C HIS A 471 0.51 -6.36 41.45
N ASN A 472 0.22 -6.72 42.70
CA ASN A 472 -0.40 -8.00 43.05
C ASN A 472 -1.91 -8.04 42.77
N LEU A 473 -2.52 -6.91 42.36
CA LEU A 473 -3.90 -6.87 41.91
C LEU A 473 -4.13 -7.74 40.67
N ILE A 474 -3.08 -7.94 39.86
CA ILE A 474 -3.10 -8.91 38.76
C ILE A 474 -2.68 -10.28 39.30
N LYS A 475 -3.67 -11.15 39.52
CA LYS A 475 -3.42 -12.53 39.97
C LYS A 475 -2.92 -13.39 38.82
N ILE A 476 -1.67 -13.81 38.89
CA ILE A 476 -1.11 -14.83 38.00
C ILE A 476 -1.47 -16.20 38.61
N GLU A 477 -2.44 -16.88 38.00
CA GLU A 477 -2.80 -18.24 38.40
C GLU A 477 -1.98 -19.27 37.62
N ASP A 478 -1.22 -20.10 38.33
CA ASP A 478 -0.55 -21.27 37.75
C ASP A 478 -1.56 -22.40 37.51
N LYS A 479 -2.36 -22.24 36.46
CA LYS A 479 -3.27 -23.28 35.98
C LYS A 479 -2.53 -24.23 35.04
N ILE A 480 -2.38 -25.48 35.47
CA ILE A 480 -1.97 -26.57 34.58
C ILE A 480 -3.11 -26.82 33.58
N ARG A 481 -2.81 -26.71 32.28
CA ARG A 481 -3.76 -26.93 31.19
C ARG A 481 -3.31 -28.14 30.38
N GLU A 482 -4.26 -29.02 30.03
CA GLU A 482 -4.00 -30.17 29.17
C GLU A 482 -4.05 -29.78 27.69
N GLN A 483 -3.10 -30.30 26.91
CA GLN A 483 -3.04 -30.06 25.47
C GLN A 483 -4.03 -30.94 24.71
N LYS A 484 -4.96 -30.30 24.01
CA LYS A 484 -6.02 -30.99 23.25
C LYS A 484 -5.66 -31.27 21.79
N GLY A 485 -4.45 -30.90 21.37
CA GLY A 485 -3.96 -31.04 20.00
C GLY A 485 -2.95 -29.96 19.66
N LYS A 486 -2.62 -29.81 18.37
CA LYS A 486 -1.73 -28.76 17.89
C LYS A 486 -1.98 -28.37 16.44
N ILE A 487 -1.63 -27.13 16.12
CA ILE A 487 -1.50 -26.64 14.75
C ILE A 487 -0.03 -26.33 14.50
N VAL A 488 0.50 -26.76 13.36
CA VAL A 488 1.91 -26.55 13.01
C VAL A 488 2.02 -25.81 11.67
N VAL A 489 2.56 -24.60 11.71
CA VAL A 489 2.94 -23.84 10.51
C VAL A 489 4.35 -24.26 10.11
N LYS A 490 4.52 -24.79 8.89
CA LYS A 490 5.81 -25.26 8.38
C LYS A 490 6.37 -24.31 7.32
N GLY A 491 7.65 -23.98 7.46
CA GLY A 491 8.44 -23.22 6.50
C GLY A 491 7.86 -21.87 6.12
N ALA A 492 7.40 -21.08 7.11
CA ALA A 492 6.90 -19.73 6.88
C ALA A 492 8.03 -18.81 6.40
N GLN A 493 7.83 -18.18 5.22
CA GLN A 493 8.82 -17.42 4.47
C GLN A 493 8.29 -16.07 3.94
N GLU A 494 7.07 -15.68 4.31
CA GLU A 494 6.50 -14.41 3.87
C GLU A 494 7.22 -13.21 4.51
N ASN A 495 7.37 -12.12 3.75
CA ASN A 495 8.10 -10.91 4.17
C ASN A 495 9.49 -11.20 4.76
N ASN A 496 9.69 -10.93 6.06
CA ASN A 496 10.95 -11.08 6.77
C ASN A 496 11.08 -12.40 7.53
N LEU A 497 10.12 -13.32 7.39
CA LEU A 497 10.17 -14.64 8.03
C LEU A 497 11.22 -15.53 7.35
N LYS A 498 12.05 -16.19 8.16
CA LYS A 498 13.23 -16.94 7.70
C LYS A 498 13.01 -18.44 7.66
N ASN A 499 12.01 -18.91 6.90
CA ASN A 499 11.69 -20.33 6.76
C ASN A 499 11.45 -21.03 8.12
N ILE A 500 10.64 -20.42 8.97
CA ILE A 500 10.43 -20.89 10.35
C ILE A 500 9.34 -21.97 10.42
N ASN A 501 9.49 -22.89 11.37
CA ASN A 501 8.44 -23.84 11.76
C ASN A 501 7.94 -23.47 13.15
N VAL A 502 6.62 -23.32 13.33
CA VAL A 502 6.02 -22.89 14.60
C VAL A 502 4.87 -23.81 14.96
N GLU A 503 4.83 -24.25 16.21
CA GLU A 503 3.78 -25.10 16.78
C GLU A 503 2.91 -24.29 17.74
N PHE A 504 1.59 -24.39 17.57
CA PHE A 504 0.57 -23.75 18.40
C PHE A 504 -0.23 -24.82 19.14
N PRO A 505 -0.06 -24.98 20.47
CA PRO A 505 -0.78 -25.99 21.24
C PRO A 505 -2.26 -25.60 21.44
N LEU A 506 -3.18 -26.49 21.09
CA LEU A 506 -4.62 -26.25 21.21
C LEU A 506 -5.11 -26.41 22.65
N GLY A 507 -6.08 -25.58 23.04
CA GLY A 507 -6.63 -25.52 24.40
C GLY A 507 -5.89 -24.55 25.33
N PHE A 508 -4.92 -23.79 24.81
CA PHE A 508 -4.14 -22.80 25.57
C PHE A 508 -4.48 -21.36 25.17
N LEU A 509 -4.27 -20.44 26.12
CA LEU A 509 -4.15 -19.01 25.82
C LEU A 509 -2.72 -18.75 25.33
N ILE A 510 -2.54 -18.52 24.03
CA ILE A 510 -1.22 -18.32 23.42
C ILE A 510 -0.98 -16.84 23.17
N SER A 511 0.07 -16.28 23.76
CA SER A 511 0.54 -14.92 23.48
C SER A 511 1.70 -14.95 22.49
N VAL A 512 1.54 -14.27 21.34
CA VAL A 512 2.60 -14.12 20.33
C VAL A 512 3.29 -12.78 20.53
N THR A 513 4.48 -12.80 21.13
CA THR A 513 5.20 -11.59 21.55
C THR A 513 6.42 -11.30 20.68
N GLY A 514 7.04 -10.13 20.89
CA GLY A 514 8.25 -9.69 20.19
C GLY A 514 8.15 -8.25 19.70
N VAL A 515 9.28 -7.68 19.27
CA VAL A 515 9.39 -6.27 18.85
C VAL A 515 8.58 -5.93 17.60
N SER A 516 8.24 -4.67 17.40
CA SER A 516 7.57 -4.20 16.17
C SER A 516 8.43 -4.51 14.95
N GLY A 517 7.82 -5.01 13.88
CA GLY A 517 8.54 -5.50 12.70
C GLY A 517 9.12 -6.93 12.79
N SER A 518 8.98 -7.65 13.90
CA SER A 518 9.51 -9.03 14.02
C SER A 518 8.81 -10.09 13.16
N GLY A 519 7.70 -9.74 12.49
CA GLY A 519 6.93 -10.66 11.65
C GLY A 519 5.71 -11.30 12.32
N LYS A 520 5.30 -10.86 13.52
CA LYS A 520 4.10 -11.37 14.24
C LYS A 520 2.84 -11.37 13.38
N SER A 521 2.50 -10.21 12.81
CA SER A 521 1.31 -10.06 11.97
C SER A 521 1.41 -10.89 10.69
N THR A 522 2.61 -11.04 10.12
CA THR A 522 2.81 -11.89 8.94
C THR A 522 2.61 -13.37 9.27
N LEU A 523 3.12 -13.84 10.41
CA LEU A 523 2.92 -15.22 10.84
C LEU A 523 1.45 -15.53 11.13
N ILE A 524 0.77 -14.65 11.88
CA ILE A 524 -0.59 -14.90 12.36
C ILE A 524 -1.65 -14.53 11.32
N ASN A 525 -1.62 -13.31 10.77
CA ASN A 525 -2.68 -12.83 9.89
C ASN A 525 -2.44 -13.26 8.43
N ASP A 526 -1.21 -13.11 7.92
CA ASP A 526 -0.93 -13.39 6.50
C ASP A 526 -0.76 -14.87 6.19
N ILE A 527 -0.24 -15.67 7.13
CA ILE A 527 -0.04 -17.10 6.92
C ILE A 527 -1.12 -17.91 7.63
N LEU A 528 -1.11 -17.95 8.96
CA LEU A 528 -1.95 -18.87 9.73
C LEU A 528 -3.45 -18.64 9.50
N LEU A 529 -3.92 -17.41 9.68
CA LEU A 529 -5.33 -17.05 9.54
C LEU A 529 -5.82 -17.25 8.10
N LYS A 530 -5.08 -16.78 7.10
CA LYS A 530 -5.47 -16.96 5.68
C LYS A 530 -5.46 -18.43 5.27
N ALA A 531 -4.47 -19.23 5.70
CA ALA A 531 -4.42 -20.65 5.39
C ALA A 531 -5.61 -21.41 5.98
N LEU A 532 -5.91 -21.17 7.27
CA LEU A 532 -7.06 -21.78 7.94
C LEU A 532 -8.39 -21.28 7.39
N SER A 533 -8.51 -19.98 7.05
CA SER A 533 -9.72 -19.43 6.43
C SER A 533 -9.98 -20.01 5.04
N SER A 534 -8.92 -20.20 4.25
CA SER A 534 -9.00 -20.88 2.95
C SER A 534 -9.48 -22.32 3.11
N TYR A 535 -9.01 -23.03 4.14
CA TYR A 535 -9.46 -24.39 4.44
C TYR A 535 -10.94 -24.45 4.88
N PHE A 536 -11.35 -23.68 5.89
CA PHE A 536 -12.70 -23.77 6.49
C PHE A 536 -13.77 -23.06 5.66
N TYR A 537 -13.47 -21.88 5.13
CA TYR A 537 -14.46 -21.00 4.52
C TYR A 537 -14.31 -20.90 3.00
N LYS A 538 -13.31 -21.58 2.41
CA LYS A 538 -13.01 -21.51 0.96
C LYS A 538 -12.82 -20.06 0.49
N THR A 539 -12.28 -19.21 1.36
CA THR A 539 -12.02 -17.80 1.05
C THR A 539 -10.94 -17.68 -0.01
N THR A 540 -11.07 -16.67 -0.87
CA THR A 540 -10.13 -16.36 -1.95
C THR A 540 -8.85 -15.66 -1.45
N GLY A 541 -8.59 -15.57 -0.16
CA GLY A 541 -7.32 -15.01 0.34
C GLY A 541 -6.19 -16.04 0.22
N LEU A 542 -5.21 -15.82 -0.66
CA LEU A 542 -4.00 -16.65 -0.67
C LEU A 542 -3.20 -16.42 0.61
N PRO A 543 -2.88 -17.49 1.36
CA PRO A 543 -1.93 -17.38 2.46
C PRO A 543 -0.55 -16.94 1.94
N GLY A 544 0.19 -16.21 2.77
CA GLY A 544 1.58 -15.86 2.53
C GLY A 544 2.46 -17.10 2.32
N LYS A 545 3.64 -16.93 1.75
CA LYS A 545 4.59 -18.00 1.45
C LYS A 545 4.87 -18.86 2.69
N HIS A 546 4.46 -20.11 2.62
CA HIS A 546 4.72 -21.15 3.60
C HIS A 546 4.72 -22.52 2.91
N LYS A 547 5.23 -23.57 3.58
CA LYS A 547 5.24 -24.92 3.01
C LYS A 547 3.91 -25.63 3.22
N ASP A 548 3.41 -25.62 4.46
CA ASP A 548 2.20 -26.35 4.85
C ASP A 548 1.68 -25.88 6.22
N VAL A 549 0.40 -26.11 6.51
CA VAL A 549 -0.20 -25.96 7.84
C VAL A 549 -0.84 -27.29 8.22
N ALA A 550 -0.26 -27.98 9.19
CA ALA A 550 -0.72 -29.29 9.66
C ALA A 550 -1.53 -29.19 10.96
N GLY A 551 -2.38 -30.19 11.24
CA GLY A 551 -3.21 -30.24 12.45
C GLY A 551 -4.51 -29.43 12.34
N VAL A 552 -4.95 -29.15 11.11
CA VAL A 552 -6.19 -28.40 10.83
C VAL A 552 -7.43 -29.24 11.19
N GLU A 553 -7.31 -30.56 11.12
CA GLU A 553 -8.31 -31.54 11.54
C GLU A 553 -8.65 -31.49 13.03
N ASN A 554 -7.82 -30.83 13.85
CA ASN A 554 -8.05 -30.69 15.29
C ASN A 554 -8.98 -29.52 15.66
N ILE A 555 -9.45 -28.74 14.69
CA ILE A 555 -10.32 -27.58 14.89
C ILE A 555 -11.50 -27.57 13.91
N ASP A 556 -12.66 -27.10 14.35
CA ASP A 556 -13.87 -27.07 13.53
C ASP A 556 -14.02 -25.78 12.69
N LYS A 557 -13.50 -24.66 13.21
CA LYS A 557 -13.59 -23.34 12.60
C LYS A 557 -12.53 -22.39 13.17
N ILE A 558 -12.21 -21.34 12.42
CA ILE A 558 -11.37 -20.23 12.88
C ILE A 558 -12.19 -18.94 12.93
N ILE A 559 -12.06 -18.18 14.01
CA ILE A 559 -12.69 -16.86 14.13
C ILE A 559 -11.57 -15.85 14.35
N SER A 560 -11.48 -14.87 13.45
CA SER A 560 -10.62 -13.71 13.62
C SER A 560 -11.46 -12.54 14.11
N ILE A 561 -11.10 -12.00 15.26
CA ILE A 561 -11.65 -10.75 15.78
C ILE A 561 -10.62 -9.67 15.43
N ASP A 562 -10.93 -8.85 14.43
CA ASP A 562 -10.01 -7.83 13.93
C ASP A 562 -10.29 -6.44 14.54
N GLN A 563 -9.48 -5.45 14.16
CA GLN A 563 -9.64 -4.05 14.56
C GLN A 563 -10.33 -3.22 13.47
N SER A 564 -10.89 -3.88 12.45
CA SER A 564 -11.58 -3.16 11.38
C SER A 564 -12.88 -2.59 11.93
N PRO A 565 -13.32 -1.41 11.47
CA PRO A 565 -14.56 -0.83 11.96
C PRO A 565 -15.74 -1.73 11.59
N ILE A 566 -16.56 -2.08 12.58
CA ILE A 566 -17.80 -2.88 12.47
C ILE A 566 -18.66 -2.46 11.26
N GLY A 567 -18.75 -1.16 11.03
CA GLY A 567 -19.33 -0.59 9.83
C GLY A 567 -18.69 0.74 9.47
N ARG A 568 -18.73 1.05 8.18
CA ARG A 568 -18.30 2.35 7.65
C ARG A 568 -19.43 3.37 7.57
N THR A 569 -20.65 2.98 7.98
CA THR A 569 -21.85 3.80 7.90
C THR A 569 -22.56 3.88 9.26
N PRO A 570 -23.33 4.95 9.51
CA PRO A 570 -24.12 5.09 10.75
C PRO A 570 -25.22 4.05 10.96
N ARG A 571 -25.46 3.20 9.95
CA ARG A 571 -26.45 2.12 9.98
C ARG A 571 -26.00 0.94 10.83
N SER A 572 -24.70 0.66 10.85
CA SER A 572 -24.16 -0.37 11.74
C SER A 572 -24.08 0.18 13.16
N ASN A 573 -24.68 -0.53 14.10
CA ASN A 573 -24.70 -0.24 15.53
C ASN A 573 -24.71 -1.54 16.34
N PRO A 574 -24.43 -1.49 17.67
CA PRO A 574 -24.33 -2.68 18.51
C PRO A 574 -25.55 -3.59 18.39
N ALA A 575 -26.77 -3.02 18.41
CA ALA A 575 -28.00 -3.81 18.32
C ALA A 575 -28.14 -4.58 17.00
N THR A 576 -27.74 -3.98 15.88
CA THR A 576 -27.72 -4.67 14.58
C THR A 576 -26.62 -5.71 14.49
N TYR A 577 -25.44 -5.44 15.04
CA TYR A 577 -24.26 -6.30 14.92
C TYR A 577 -24.44 -7.61 15.69
N ILE A 578 -24.84 -7.53 16.95
CA ILE A 578 -25.15 -8.71 17.78
C ILE A 578 -26.46 -9.40 17.35
N GLY A 579 -27.21 -8.79 16.42
CA GLY A 579 -28.50 -9.26 15.95
C GLY A 579 -29.61 -9.21 17.00
N ALA A 580 -29.48 -8.40 18.06
CA ALA A 580 -30.55 -8.16 19.03
C ALA A 580 -31.68 -7.32 18.42
N PHE A 581 -31.40 -6.55 17.37
CA PHE A 581 -32.37 -5.63 16.79
C PHE A 581 -33.54 -6.33 16.09
N THR A 582 -33.33 -7.52 15.50
CA THR A 582 -34.42 -8.30 14.88
C THR A 582 -35.52 -8.70 15.88
N PRO A 583 -35.21 -9.40 17.00
CA PRO A 583 -36.23 -9.74 17.99
C PRO A 583 -36.85 -8.49 18.66
N ILE A 584 -36.11 -7.39 18.79
CA ILE A 584 -36.68 -6.11 19.26
C ILE A 584 -37.75 -5.59 18.28
N ARG A 585 -37.49 -5.62 16.97
CA ARG A 585 -38.48 -5.18 15.97
C ARG A 585 -39.72 -6.07 15.92
N GLU A 586 -39.53 -7.38 16.06
CA GLU A 586 -40.64 -8.35 16.15
C GLU A 586 -41.52 -8.10 17.38
N LEU A 587 -40.91 -7.75 18.51
CA LEU A 587 -41.63 -7.35 19.71
C LEU A 587 -42.50 -6.11 19.46
N PHE A 588 -41.96 -5.09 18.79
CA PHE A 588 -42.69 -3.87 18.46
C PHE A 588 -43.85 -4.09 17.48
N SER A 589 -43.68 -4.95 16.47
CA SER A 589 -44.77 -5.31 15.55
C SER A 589 -45.89 -6.08 16.23
N ASN A 590 -45.62 -6.74 17.36
CA ASN A 590 -46.61 -7.50 18.10
C ASN A 590 -47.38 -6.68 19.16
N THR A 591 -47.07 -5.39 19.31
CA THR A 591 -47.84 -4.49 20.18
C THR A 591 -49.24 -4.23 19.61
N GLU A 592 -50.20 -3.91 20.49
CA GLU A 592 -51.60 -3.70 20.12
C GLU A 592 -51.75 -2.60 19.05
N LEU A 593 -51.16 -1.43 19.29
CA LEU A 593 -51.19 -0.31 18.34
C LEU A 593 -50.53 -0.64 16.99
N SER A 594 -49.48 -1.46 16.98
CA SER A 594 -48.87 -1.94 15.73
C SER A 594 -49.80 -2.87 14.96
N LYS A 595 -50.51 -3.77 15.65
CA LYS A 595 -51.47 -4.68 15.01
C LYS A 595 -52.66 -3.93 14.42
N GLU A 596 -53.19 -2.95 15.14
CA GLU A 596 -54.26 -2.07 14.66
C GLU A 596 -53.85 -1.31 13.38
N ARG A 597 -52.60 -0.83 13.32
CA ARG A 597 -52.07 -0.06 12.19
C ARG A 597 -51.48 -0.94 11.07
N GLY A 598 -51.49 -2.26 11.23
CA GLY A 598 -50.90 -3.19 10.26
C GLY A 598 -49.38 -3.08 10.12
N TYR A 599 -48.68 -2.60 11.16
CA TYR A 599 -47.23 -2.44 11.13
C TYR A 599 -46.50 -3.77 11.24
N THR A 600 -45.58 -4.01 10.30
CA THR A 600 -44.71 -5.19 10.28
C THR A 600 -43.35 -4.89 10.95
N PRO A 601 -42.50 -5.89 11.23
CA PRO A 601 -41.13 -5.64 11.70
C PRO A 601 -40.30 -4.73 10.77
N GLY A 602 -40.71 -4.59 9.50
CA GLY A 602 -40.11 -3.67 8.54
C GLY A 602 -40.30 -2.20 8.91
N GLN A 603 -41.44 -1.84 9.50
CA GLN A 603 -41.74 -0.46 9.96
C GLN A 603 -40.69 0.04 10.95
N PHE A 604 -40.27 -0.86 11.85
CA PHE A 604 -39.32 -0.60 12.92
C PHE A 604 -37.86 -0.73 12.47
N SER A 605 -37.60 -0.96 11.18
CA SER A 605 -36.25 -1.02 10.64
C SER A 605 -35.83 0.33 10.07
N PHE A 606 -34.79 0.95 10.64
CA PHE A 606 -34.22 2.18 10.06
C PHE A 606 -33.57 1.94 8.68
N ASN A 607 -33.35 0.67 8.28
CA ASN A 607 -32.85 0.33 6.95
C ASN A 607 -33.94 0.25 5.86
N VAL A 608 -35.22 0.29 6.24
CA VAL A 608 -36.37 0.13 5.32
C VAL A 608 -37.12 1.46 5.22
N ALA A 609 -37.57 1.82 4.02
CA ALA A 609 -38.18 3.13 3.75
C ALA A 609 -39.47 3.40 4.54
N VAL A 610 -40.26 2.35 4.85
CA VAL A 610 -41.66 2.46 5.29
C VAL A 610 -41.84 3.11 6.68
N GLY A 611 -40.81 3.15 7.54
CA GLY A 611 -40.89 3.82 8.86
C GLY A 611 -39.71 4.70 9.27
N ARG A 612 -38.64 4.72 8.47
CA ARG A 612 -37.47 5.56 8.75
C ARG A 612 -37.74 7.03 8.43
N CYS A 613 -36.96 7.93 9.03
CA CYS A 613 -36.96 9.34 8.65
C CYS A 613 -36.48 9.49 7.20
N PHE A 614 -37.22 10.28 6.40
CA PHE A 614 -36.95 10.49 5.00
C PHE A 614 -35.66 11.30 4.78
N ALA A 615 -35.46 12.42 5.48
CA ALA A 615 -34.32 13.31 5.24
C ALA A 615 -32.93 12.75 5.58
N CYS A 616 -32.83 11.81 6.52
CA CYS A 616 -31.56 11.13 6.82
C CYS A 616 -31.55 9.67 6.40
N GLU A 617 -32.59 9.20 5.70
CA GLU A 617 -32.76 7.80 5.32
C GLU A 617 -32.49 6.78 6.44
N GLY A 618 -32.89 7.12 7.68
CA GLY A 618 -32.69 6.27 8.86
C GLY A 618 -31.31 6.33 9.54
N ASP A 619 -30.36 7.12 9.03
CA ASP A 619 -29.03 7.24 9.65
C ASP A 619 -29.07 8.07 10.95
N GLY A 620 -30.06 8.97 11.08
CA GLY A 620 -30.21 9.90 12.21
C GLY A 620 -29.24 11.08 12.17
N VAL A 621 -28.23 11.02 11.30
CA VAL A 621 -27.24 12.06 11.07
C VAL A 621 -27.14 12.33 9.57
N LYS A 622 -26.69 13.54 9.21
CA LYS A 622 -26.30 13.90 7.85
C LYS A 622 -24.78 14.09 7.83
N LYS A 623 -24.13 13.51 6.83
CA LYS A 623 -22.70 13.71 6.59
C LYS A 623 -22.51 15.04 5.86
N ILE A 624 -21.72 15.93 6.44
CA ILE A 624 -21.32 17.18 5.80
C ILE A 624 -19.89 17.00 5.29
N GLU A 625 -19.72 17.14 3.98
CA GLU A 625 -18.41 17.09 3.35
C GLU A 625 -17.63 18.37 3.63
N MET A 626 -16.42 18.22 4.17
CA MET A 626 -15.53 19.33 4.48
C MET A 626 -14.35 19.31 3.52
N GLN A 627 -13.94 20.47 3.00
CA GLN A 627 -12.91 20.51 1.94
C GLN A 627 -11.49 20.16 2.43
N PHE A 628 -11.15 20.54 3.67
CA PHE A 628 -9.80 20.37 4.23
C PHE A 628 -9.76 19.61 5.56
N LEU A 629 -10.92 19.51 6.23
CA LEU A 629 -11.06 18.81 7.50
C LEU A 629 -11.73 17.45 7.26
N SER A 630 -11.63 16.57 8.24
CA SER A 630 -12.39 15.32 8.20
C SER A 630 -13.89 15.61 8.21
N ASP A 631 -14.62 14.89 7.37
CA ASP A 631 -16.08 15.00 7.28
C ASP A 631 -16.74 14.85 8.66
N VAL A 632 -17.79 15.65 8.89
CA VAL A 632 -18.49 15.68 10.17
C VAL A 632 -19.92 15.18 10.00
N TYR A 633 -20.38 14.40 10.98
CA TYR A 633 -21.77 13.97 11.06
C TYR A 633 -22.54 14.93 11.97
N VAL A 634 -23.53 15.60 11.40
CA VAL A 634 -24.43 16.50 12.15
C VAL A 634 -25.76 15.79 12.36
N LYS A 635 -26.40 16.00 13.51
CA LYS A 635 -27.73 15.43 13.79
C LYS A 635 -28.73 15.89 12.72
N CYS A 636 -29.61 14.99 12.29
CA CYS A 636 -30.65 15.32 11.34
C CYS A 636 -31.69 16.26 11.98
N ASP A 637 -31.96 17.39 11.34
CA ASP A 637 -32.90 18.41 11.86
C ASP A 637 -34.36 17.93 11.90
N GLU A 638 -34.76 17.01 10.99
CA GLU A 638 -36.15 16.52 10.94
C GLU A 638 -36.48 15.52 12.04
N CYS A 639 -35.60 14.55 12.29
CA CYS A 639 -35.85 13.52 13.31
C CYS A 639 -35.09 13.76 14.62
N ASN A 640 -34.27 14.81 14.70
CA ASN A 640 -33.39 15.09 15.86
C ASN A 640 -32.54 13.89 16.29
N GLY A 641 -32.08 13.08 15.32
CA GLY A 641 -31.30 11.87 15.58
C GLY A 641 -32.11 10.62 15.94
N LYS A 642 -33.45 10.68 15.96
CA LYS A 642 -34.30 9.53 16.31
C LYS A 642 -34.39 8.46 15.23
N ARG A 643 -33.93 8.72 13.99
CA ARG A 643 -33.90 7.80 12.84
C ARG A 643 -35.26 7.42 12.24
N TYR A 644 -36.38 7.67 12.92
CA TYR A 644 -37.74 7.30 12.48
C TYR A 644 -38.62 8.51 12.25
N ASN A 645 -39.70 8.32 11.49
CA ASN A 645 -40.78 9.30 11.37
C ASN A 645 -41.65 9.33 12.65
N SER A 646 -42.46 10.38 12.79
CA SER A 646 -43.32 10.58 13.96
C SER A 646 -44.35 9.46 14.16
N GLU A 647 -44.90 8.91 13.07
CA GLU A 647 -45.90 7.82 13.12
C GLU A 647 -45.34 6.55 13.75
N THR A 648 -44.13 6.14 13.35
CA THR A 648 -43.44 4.96 13.89
C THR A 648 -43.07 5.15 15.34
N LEU A 649 -42.68 6.36 15.73
CA LEU A 649 -42.36 6.71 17.13
C LEU A 649 -43.59 6.78 18.04
N GLY A 650 -44.80 6.79 17.48
CA GLY A 650 -46.04 6.70 18.24
C GLY A 650 -46.28 5.34 18.89
N VAL A 651 -45.60 4.28 18.41
CA VAL A 651 -45.70 2.93 18.99
C VAL A 651 -44.78 2.80 20.20
N MET A 652 -45.37 2.38 21.32
CA MET A 652 -44.70 2.25 22.61
C MET A 652 -44.68 0.79 23.09
N TYR A 653 -43.58 0.38 23.69
CA TYR A 653 -43.46 -0.86 24.45
C TYR A 653 -42.95 -0.52 25.86
N LYS A 654 -43.70 -0.91 26.90
CA LYS A 654 -43.43 -0.52 28.31
C LYS A 654 -43.14 0.99 28.47
N GLY A 655 -43.90 1.85 27.78
CA GLY A 655 -43.76 3.30 27.84
C GLY A 655 -42.54 3.89 27.11
N LYS A 656 -41.84 3.11 26.27
CA LYS A 656 -40.69 3.54 25.48
C LYS A 656 -40.92 3.25 24.00
N ASN A 657 -40.60 4.20 23.12
CA ASN A 657 -40.62 3.95 21.68
C ASN A 657 -39.30 3.30 21.24
N ILE A 658 -39.22 2.91 19.97
CA ILE A 658 -38.03 2.23 19.44
C ILE A 658 -36.77 3.09 19.47
N ALA A 659 -36.88 4.41 19.28
CA ALA A 659 -35.73 5.30 19.36
C ALA A 659 -35.22 5.43 20.81
N ASP A 660 -36.12 5.44 21.80
CA ASP A 660 -35.74 5.46 23.21
C ASP A 660 -34.97 4.19 23.60
N ILE A 661 -35.41 3.03 23.10
CA ILE A 661 -34.71 1.74 23.32
C ILE A 661 -33.32 1.77 22.67
N LEU A 662 -33.19 2.32 21.46
CA LEU A 662 -31.90 2.49 20.81
C LEU A 662 -30.98 3.49 21.55
N GLN A 663 -31.52 4.36 22.41
CA GLN A 663 -30.73 5.27 23.24
C GLN A 663 -30.34 4.70 24.59
N MET A 664 -30.91 3.57 25.01
CA MET A 664 -30.51 2.88 26.24
C MET A 664 -29.10 2.35 26.13
N THR A 665 -28.39 2.38 27.26
CA THR A 665 -27.16 1.62 27.42
C THR A 665 -27.44 0.12 27.39
N VAL A 666 -26.44 -0.70 27.08
CA VAL A 666 -26.56 -2.17 27.12
C VAL A 666 -26.98 -2.63 28.52
N GLU A 667 -26.43 -2.03 29.58
CA GLU A 667 -26.79 -2.34 30.97
C GLU A 667 -28.28 -2.05 31.27
N GLU A 668 -28.78 -0.87 30.86
CA GLU A 668 -30.20 -0.51 31.00
C GLU A 668 -31.11 -1.43 30.18
N ALA A 669 -30.72 -1.72 28.94
CA ALA A 669 -31.48 -2.56 28.04
C ALA A 669 -31.56 -4.01 28.56
N LEU A 670 -30.49 -4.52 29.19
CA LEU A 670 -30.48 -5.85 29.77
C LEU A 670 -31.53 -5.97 30.88
N LYS A 671 -31.60 -4.98 31.78
CA LYS A 671 -32.64 -4.90 32.82
C LYS A 671 -34.03 -4.75 32.21
N PHE A 672 -34.17 -3.94 31.16
CA PHE A 672 -35.46 -3.72 30.49
C PHE A 672 -36.03 -4.97 29.79
N PHE A 673 -35.14 -5.79 29.20
CA PHE A 673 -35.45 -7.01 28.44
C PHE A 673 -35.24 -8.31 29.23
N GLU A 674 -35.16 -8.25 30.56
CA GLU A 674 -34.89 -9.41 31.40
C GLU A 674 -35.85 -10.59 31.14
N ASN A 675 -37.12 -10.28 30.84
CA ASN A 675 -38.17 -11.27 30.58
C ASN A 675 -38.15 -11.85 29.15
N ILE A 676 -37.21 -11.45 28.29
CA ILE A 676 -37.10 -11.91 26.90
C ILE A 676 -35.74 -12.60 26.70
N PRO A 677 -35.66 -13.93 26.90
CA PRO A 677 -34.39 -14.67 26.88
C PRO A 677 -33.57 -14.49 25.60
N ALA A 678 -34.23 -14.38 24.45
CA ALA A 678 -33.58 -14.21 23.15
C ALA A 678 -32.82 -12.88 23.00
N ILE A 679 -33.29 -11.82 23.68
CA ILE A 679 -32.63 -10.52 23.70
C ILE A 679 -31.61 -10.49 24.85
N LYS A 680 -32.02 -10.94 26.05
CA LYS A 680 -31.19 -10.99 27.26
C LYS A 680 -29.84 -11.66 27.01
N LYS A 681 -29.84 -12.87 26.45
CA LYS A 681 -28.60 -13.64 26.18
C LYS A 681 -27.62 -12.90 25.26
N LYS A 682 -28.12 -12.11 24.31
CA LYS A 682 -27.28 -11.32 23.38
C LYS A 682 -26.72 -10.06 24.03
N LEU A 683 -27.47 -9.45 24.95
CA LEU A 683 -27.02 -8.29 25.69
C LEU A 683 -26.03 -8.67 26.81
N GLU A 684 -26.24 -9.82 27.46
CA GLU A 684 -25.31 -10.40 28.43
C GLU A 684 -23.91 -10.57 27.85
N THR A 685 -23.79 -11.11 26.62
CA THR A 685 -22.47 -11.25 25.99
C THR A 685 -21.75 -9.92 25.81
N VAL A 686 -22.47 -8.83 25.51
CA VAL A 686 -21.86 -7.50 25.34
C VAL A 686 -21.46 -6.90 26.70
N LEU A 687 -22.26 -7.16 27.74
CA LEU A 687 -21.95 -6.76 29.10
C LEU A 687 -20.70 -7.49 29.63
N ASP A 688 -20.60 -8.80 29.40
CA ASP A 688 -19.49 -9.64 29.84
C ASP A 688 -18.15 -9.25 29.21
N VAL A 689 -18.17 -8.71 27.99
CA VAL A 689 -16.96 -8.17 27.33
C VAL A 689 -16.63 -6.74 27.82
N GLY A 690 -17.43 -6.18 28.73
CA GLY A 690 -17.18 -4.89 29.39
C GLY A 690 -17.78 -3.68 28.68
N LEU A 691 -18.64 -3.89 27.69
CA LEU A 691 -19.25 -2.81 26.90
C LEU A 691 -20.66 -2.42 27.39
N GLY A 692 -20.97 -2.64 28.68
CA GLY A 692 -22.30 -2.33 29.25
C GLY A 692 -22.74 -0.86 29.08
N TYR A 693 -21.77 0.05 28.92
CA TYR A 693 -21.98 1.49 28.91
C TYR A 693 -22.33 2.08 27.53
N ILE A 694 -22.15 1.32 26.45
CA ILE A 694 -22.45 1.79 25.09
C ILE A 694 -23.97 1.84 24.87
N LYS A 695 -24.43 2.71 23.98
CA LYS A 695 -25.85 2.73 23.59
C LYS A 695 -26.14 1.72 22.48
N LEU A 696 -27.29 1.06 22.54
CA LEU A 696 -27.71 0.06 21.54
C LEU A 696 -27.69 0.56 20.09
N GLY A 697 -28.11 1.80 19.87
CA GLY A 697 -28.16 2.48 18.59
C GLY A 697 -26.98 3.41 18.31
N GLN A 698 -25.91 3.34 19.11
CA GLN A 698 -24.70 4.13 18.88
C GLN A 698 -24.11 3.80 17.51
N SER A 699 -23.74 4.82 16.75
CA SER A 699 -23.12 4.62 15.44
C SER A 699 -21.80 3.88 15.59
N SER A 700 -21.60 2.82 14.80
CA SER A 700 -20.30 2.13 14.72
C SER A 700 -19.15 3.06 14.30
N THR A 701 -19.44 4.15 13.58
CA THR A 701 -18.41 5.14 13.20
C THR A 701 -17.85 5.89 14.41
N THR A 702 -18.61 6.03 15.50
CA THR A 702 -18.22 6.77 16.71
C THR A 702 -17.74 5.87 17.85
N LEU A 703 -17.70 4.55 17.65
CA LEU A 703 -17.08 3.63 18.61
C LEU A 703 -15.55 3.74 18.54
N SER A 704 -14.88 3.71 19.69
CA SER A 704 -13.41 3.69 19.77
C SER A 704 -12.85 2.38 19.20
N GLY A 705 -11.54 2.34 18.89
CA GLY A 705 -10.90 1.12 18.37
C GLY A 705 -11.05 -0.07 19.31
N GLY A 706 -10.88 0.14 20.63
CA GLY A 706 -11.11 -0.87 21.67
C GLY A 706 -12.58 -1.25 21.84
N GLY A 707 -13.50 -0.28 21.79
CA GLY A 707 -14.94 -0.53 21.82
C GLY A 707 -15.44 -1.31 20.61
N LYS A 708 -14.83 -1.10 19.43
CA LYS A 708 -15.08 -1.88 18.20
C LYS A 708 -14.54 -3.31 18.25
N HIS A 709 -13.50 -3.56 19.05
CA HIS A 709 -12.83 -4.85 19.15
C HIS A 709 -13.53 -5.81 20.12
N ASN A 710 -14.13 -5.24 21.16
CA ASN A 710 -14.81 -5.94 22.24
C ASN A 710 -16.29 -6.26 21.91
N GLU A 711 -16.83 -5.68 20.84
CA GLU A 711 -18.20 -5.92 20.32
C GLU A 711 -18.19 -7.00 19.23
#